data_AF-A0A2K9NUQ4-F1
#
_entry.id   AF-A0A2K9NUQ4-F1
#
_cell.length_a   1.000
_cell.length_b   1.000
_cell.length_c   1.000
_cell.angle_alpha   90.00
_cell.angle_beta   90.00
_cell.angle_gamma   90.00
#
_symmetry.space_group_name_H-M   'P 1'
#
loop_
_entity.id
_entity.type
_entity.pdbx_description
1 polymer ?
#
loop_
_entity_poly.entity_id
_entity_poly.type
_entity_poly.pdbx_seq_one_letter_code
_entity_poly.pdbx_strand_id
1 'polypeptide(L)'
;MKTYSLFALLLLTVSFGASAGFIPQKKVLVSVGDIKDNKSKEWKRSTCLQVYTIANQITENGTNVTCREFDTDNFMDSDLQKFSKSYDYHLRITKNRDSSLSMDITNWSRVHDSDFKAVGWEFKDSPTSKASKEDAFAKVLGNIFLYADNELAYKAGVLANGAFESNQISYDEKKGVFLDNITMEPISINKAITLYENESPRKKNYLRTGIEIGIQLSAAMGIYYKNLVFNQVDFDYSLSSGLKGKYVTGDAILFDDNDKFSNYGHTYAGVMYYQTARTNGFNSLESALIGFASSTAWETLEYHEVMSINDQILTPIGGYVIGEATYQISCALVSKNSLGAKALGYTLNPNMALNHALDKAYKGDKYAAQPDCKKPRWSDISVYVGLEKGQKAYEPSKNSDYVIGMNATVVKMEDYNKEGKGGQLVYDTAMSKMIVELNGNQGLTDLRVVAQVVMAAYHQKNMTKDEKGQLRGYDLIVGIGSGSTWHDRGGAELSDKEDFYGTVNILGATAHANINYNGFNIRADFGIYGDFAMVKAYSLEKYRTANGGIDNESSVMKRKGYYWGAGASAIAAISISKGRWEVGYWGQHSSATSINERNRVEATSGNTFSDTMHINRVYVSFSLTKNLKLQLSHEYNIRTGSMNGDAFETKGIEKRTMGTLVYKF
;
A
#
# COMPACT_ATOMS: atom_id res chain seq x y z
N MET A 1 -25.39 8.68 19.60
CA MET A 1 -24.00 8.17 19.43
C MET A 1 -23.28 9.12 18.49
N LYS A 2 -22.30 9.88 18.99
CA LYS A 2 -21.55 10.88 18.20
C LYS A 2 -20.55 10.16 17.29
N THR A 3 -20.95 9.90 16.04
CA THR A 3 -20.02 9.58 14.96
C THR A 3 -19.37 10.88 14.50
N TYR A 4 -18.20 11.19 15.05
CA TYR A 4 -17.34 12.22 14.50
C TYR A 4 -16.95 11.80 13.08
N SER A 5 -17.44 12.54 12.08
CA SER A 5 -17.05 12.37 10.68
C SER A 5 -15.54 12.63 10.56
N LEU A 6 -14.84 11.85 9.72
CA LEU A 6 -13.43 12.04 9.35
C LEU A 6 -13.10 13.50 8.96
N PHE A 7 -14.11 14.24 8.50
CA PHE A 7 -14.06 15.68 8.17
C PHE A 7 -13.76 16.60 9.36
N ALA A 8 -14.25 16.29 10.56
CA ALA A 8 -14.00 17.13 11.75
C ALA A 8 -12.56 16.97 12.27
N LEU A 9 -11.90 15.84 11.97
CA LEU A 9 -10.50 15.62 12.34
C LEU A 9 -9.52 16.43 11.47
N LEU A 10 -9.88 16.73 10.21
CA LEU A 10 -9.08 17.54 9.29
C LEU A 10 -9.06 19.03 9.65
N LEU A 11 -10.13 19.55 10.24
CA LEU A 11 -10.24 20.97 10.63
C LEU A 11 -9.55 21.28 11.97
N LEU A 12 -9.32 20.28 12.83
CA LEU A 12 -8.83 20.49 14.20
C LEU A 12 -7.30 20.57 14.35
N THR A 13 -6.51 20.40 13.28
CA THR A 13 -5.04 20.33 13.40
C THR A 13 -4.25 21.38 12.62
N VAL A 14 -4.90 22.30 11.91
CA VAL A 14 -4.20 23.42 11.24
C VAL A 14 -4.87 24.72 11.63
N SER A 15 -4.43 25.31 12.74
CA SER A 15 -4.75 26.70 13.05
C SER A 15 -3.96 27.59 12.08
N PHE A 16 -4.54 27.90 10.92
CA PHE A 16 -4.01 28.97 10.09
C PHE A 16 -4.17 30.26 10.90
N GLY A 17 -3.05 30.84 11.33
CA GLY A 17 -3.01 32.20 11.85
C GLY A 17 -3.31 33.18 10.72
N ALA A 18 -4.55 33.20 10.23
CA ALA A 18 -5.02 34.25 9.36
C ALA A 18 -5.19 35.50 10.23
N SER A 19 -4.49 36.57 9.86
CA SER A 19 -4.92 37.90 10.27
C SER A 19 -6.41 38.06 9.92
N ALA A 20 -7.16 38.73 10.79
CA ALA A 20 -8.60 38.96 10.68
C ALA A 20 -8.96 39.80 9.44
N GLY A 21 -8.83 39.20 8.25
CA GLY A 21 -9.32 39.69 6.98
C GLY A 21 -10.67 39.05 6.69
N PHE A 22 -11.61 39.86 6.21
CA PHE A 22 -12.94 39.44 5.78
C PHE A 22 -12.84 38.30 4.74
N ILE A 23 -13.29 37.09 5.10
CA ILE A 23 -13.41 35.98 4.13
C ILE A 23 -14.74 36.18 3.40
N PRO A 24 -14.73 36.43 2.07
CA PRO A 24 -15.97 36.62 1.33
C PRO A 24 -16.80 35.33 1.32
N GLN A 25 -18.10 35.46 1.61
CA GLN A 25 -19.05 34.35 1.56
C GLN A 25 -19.10 33.75 0.15
N LYS A 26 -19.00 32.42 0.07
CA LYS A 26 -19.21 31.70 -1.19
C LYS A 26 -20.65 31.83 -1.66
N LYS A 27 -20.83 31.98 -2.97
CA LYS A 27 -22.12 32.08 -3.65
C LYS A 27 -22.42 30.77 -4.36
N VAL A 28 -23.49 30.10 -3.95
CA VAL A 28 -23.92 28.83 -4.53
C VAL A 28 -25.28 29.03 -5.19
N LEU A 29 -25.34 28.81 -6.51
CA LEU A 29 -26.61 28.74 -7.23
C LEU A 29 -27.14 27.31 -7.14
N VAL A 30 -28.37 27.15 -6.69
CA VAL A 30 -29.03 25.84 -6.57
C VAL A 30 -30.17 25.77 -7.58
N SER A 31 -30.13 24.78 -8.48
CA SER A 31 -31.18 24.49 -9.44
C SER A 31 -31.92 23.23 -9.01
N VAL A 32 -33.22 23.32 -8.73
CA VAL A 32 -34.03 22.16 -8.32
C VAL A 32 -35.07 21.84 -9.39
N GLY A 33 -35.10 20.59 -9.85
CA GLY A 33 -36.02 20.08 -10.87
C GLY A 33 -36.68 18.76 -10.48
N ASP A 34 -37.92 18.53 -10.91
CA ASP A 34 -38.66 17.28 -10.71
C ASP A 34 -39.06 16.72 -12.08
N ILE A 35 -38.41 15.63 -12.51
CA ILE A 35 -38.65 15.01 -13.82
C ILE A 35 -40.00 14.29 -13.84
N LYS A 36 -40.52 13.86 -12.68
CA LYS A 36 -41.78 13.13 -12.57
C LYS A 36 -42.97 14.07 -12.63
N ASP A 37 -42.89 15.18 -11.89
CA ASP A 37 -43.91 16.22 -11.86
C ASP A 37 -43.24 17.60 -11.94
N ASN A 38 -42.96 18.06 -13.17
CA ASN A 38 -42.29 19.34 -13.45
C ASN A 38 -43.04 20.55 -12.83
N LYS A 39 -44.27 20.37 -12.31
CA LYS A 39 -45.08 21.37 -11.61
C LYS A 39 -45.10 21.25 -10.09
N SER A 40 -44.39 20.28 -9.48
CA SER A 40 -44.35 20.07 -8.02
C SER A 40 -43.61 21.20 -7.29
N LYS A 41 -44.32 22.31 -7.06
CA LYS A 41 -43.78 23.50 -6.35
C LYS A 41 -43.44 23.20 -4.89
N GLU A 42 -44.16 22.28 -4.26
CA GLU A 42 -43.97 21.95 -2.84
C GLU A 42 -42.63 21.26 -2.61
N TRP A 43 -42.30 20.23 -3.41
CA TRP A 43 -41.04 19.50 -3.28
C TRP A 43 -39.83 20.37 -3.66
N LYS A 44 -39.95 21.20 -4.71
CA LYS A 44 -38.89 22.16 -5.09
C LYS A 44 -38.63 23.15 -3.95
N ARG A 45 -39.68 23.71 -3.35
CA ARG A 45 -39.60 24.64 -2.21
C ARG A 45 -39.01 23.98 -0.97
N SER A 46 -39.44 22.76 -0.62
CA SER A 46 -38.92 22.04 0.55
C SER A 46 -37.44 21.70 0.39
N THR A 47 -37.03 21.29 -0.82
CA THR A 47 -35.63 20.98 -1.13
C THR A 47 -34.77 22.24 -1.06
N CYS A 48 -35.21 23.35 -1.65
CA CYS A 48 -34.52 24.64 -1.52
C CYS A 48 -34.35 25.07 -0.06
N LEU A 49 -35.39 24.91 0.76
CA LEU A 49 -35.35 25.24 2.18
C LEU A 49 -34.35 24.34 2.92
N GLN A 50 -34.36 23.04 2.66
CA GLN A 50 -33.41 22.08 3.24
C GLN A 50 -31.97 22.44 2.90
N VAL A 51 -31.68 22.75 1.63
CA VAL A 51 -30.34 23.15 1.18
C VAL A 51 -29.91 24.44 1.88
N TYR A 52 -30.79 25.44 1.95
CA TYR A 52 -30.51 26.70 2.64
C TYR A 52 -30.23 26.48 4.15
N THR A 53 -31.03 25.63 4.81
CA THR A 53 -30.86 25.31 6.22
C THR A 53 -29.54 24.59 6.48
N ILE A 54 -29.22 23.54 5.70
CA ILE A 54 -27.97 22.78 5.86
C ILE A 54 -26.77 23.69 5.63
N ALA A 55 -26.78 24.50 4.56
CA ALA A 55 -25.70 25.42 4.25
C ALA A 55 -25.39 26.37 5.41
N ASN A 56 -26.41 26.97 6.01
CA ASN A 56 -26.23 27.96 7.08
C ASN A 56 -26.09 27.35 8.50
N GLN A 57 -26.38 26.06 8.68
CA GLN A 57 -26.14 25.38 9.97
C GLN A 57 -24.72 24.82 10.09
N ILE A 58 -24.09 24.46 8.97
CA ILE A 58 -22.81 23.76 8.95
C ILE A 58 -21.63 24.70 8.68
N THR A 59 -21.87 25.85 8.03
CA THR A 59 -20.81 26.83 7.70
C THR A 59 -20.71 27.90 8.77
N GLU A 60 -19.47 28.27 9.14
CA GLU A 60 -19.25 29.26 10.20
C GLU A 60 -19.50 30.69 9.70
N ASN A 61 -19.14 30.96 8.44
CA ASN A 61 -19.29 32.29 7.83
C ASN A 61 -20.61 32.47 7.07
N GLY A 62 -21.42 31.41 6.95
CA GLY A 62 -22.63 31.38 6.13
C GLY A 62 -22.33 31.29 4.63
N THR A 63 -23.19 30.58 3.88
CA THR A 63 -23.09 30.49 2.42
C THR A 63 -24.25 31.23 1.77
N ASN A 64 -23.97 32.07 0.77
CA ASN A 64 -25.01 32.74 0.02
C ASN A 64 -25.62 31.77 -1.00
N VAL A 65 -26.75 31.19 -0.63
CA VAL A 65 -27.48 30.23 -1.45
C VAL A 65 -28.63 30.92 -2.18
N THR A 66 -28.58 30.92 -3.51
CA THR A 66 -29.71 31.33 -4.34
C THR A 66 -30.33 30.08 -4.95
N CYS A 67 -31.56 29.76 -4.56
CA CYS A 67 -32.29 28.64 -5.14
C CYS A 67 -33.21 29.10 -6.28
N ARG A 68 -33.24 28.32 -7.36
CA ARG A 68 -34.12 28.53 -8.51
C ARG A 68 -34.77 27.23 -8.94
N GLU A 69 -35.98 27.36 -9.50
CA GLU A 69 -36.56 26.28 -10.29
C GLU A 69 -35.83 26.21 -11.64
N PHE A 70 -35.55 24.99 -12.09
CA PHE A 70 -34.99 24.73 -13.41
C PHE A 70 -35.94 23.84 -14.21
N ASP A 71 -36.13 24.17 -15.49
CA ASP A 71 -37.01 23.43 -16.39
C ASP A 71 -36.28 22.21 -16.96
N THR A 72 -36.76 21.02 -16.63
CA THR A 72 -36.17 19.75 -17.07
C THR A 72 -36.42 19.44 -18.54
N ASP A 73 -37.33 20.17 -19.21
CA ASP A 73 -37.71 19.92 -20.61
C ASP A 73 -36.80 20.64 -21.62
N ASN A 74 -36.01 21.62 -21.17
CA ASN A 74 -35.02 22.33 -21.98
C ASN A 74 -33.67 22.38 -21.28
N PHE A 75 -32.78 21.43 -21.60
CA PHE A 75 -31.42 21.36 -21.04
C PHE A 75 -30.54 22.59 -21.38
N MET A 76 -30.95 23.42 -22.34
CA MET A 76 -30.27 24.66 -22.69
C MET A 76 -30.82 25.83 -21.85
N ASP A 77 -30.50 25.85 -20.56
CA ASP A 77 -30.67 27.07 -19.75
C ASP A 77 -29.65 28.11 -20.20
N SER A 78 -30.03 28.94 -21.16
CA SER A 78 -29.16 30.02 -21.67
C SER A 78 -28.85 31.06 -20.58
N ASP A 79 -29.63 31.12 -19.50
CA ASP A 79 -29.40 31.99 -18.36
C ASP A 79 -28.40 31.41 -17.36
N LEU A 80 -28.24 30.08 -17.25
CA LEU A 80 -27.18 29.47 -16.40
C LEU A 80 -25.78 29.97 -16.77
N GLN A 81 -25.51 30.18 -18.06
CA GLN A 81 -24.24 30.74 -18.51
C GLN A 81 -24.00 32.18 -18.04
N LYS A 82 -25.06 32.96 -17.78
CA LYS A 82 -24.94 34.31 -17.23
C LYS A 82 -24.60 34.25 -15.74
N PHE A 83 -25.16 33.27 -15.03
CA PHE A 83 -24.94 33.10 -13.59
C PHE A 83 -23.55 32.54 -13.25
N SER A 84 -22.90 31.80 -14.16
CA SER A 84 -21.54 31.29 -13.92
C SER A 84 -20.48 32.37 -13.67
N LYS A 85 -20.78 33.63 -14.02
CA LYS A 85 -19.91 34.78 -13.73
C LYS A 85 -20.12 35.38 -12.33
N SER A 86 -21.22 35.05 -11.66
CA SER A 86 -21.65 35.68 -10.40
C SER A 86 -21.70 34.73 -9.20
N TYR A 87 -21.55 33.43 -9.44
CA TYR A 87 -21.61 32.36 -8.43
C TYR A 87 -20.36 31.49 -8.52
N ASP A 88 -19.89 31.01 -7.37
CA ASP A 88 -18.71 30.15 -7.26
C ASP A 88 -19.03 28.70 -7.65
N TYR A 89 -20.20 28.22 -7.23
CA TYR A 89 -20.65 26.86 -7.49
C TYR A 89 -22.07 26.83 -8.02
N HIS A 90 -22.35 25.80 -8.83
CA HIS A 90 -23.69 25.44 -9.25
C HIS A 90 -24.04 24.05 -8.77
N LEU A 91 -25.08 23.96 -7.95
CA LEU A 91 -25.62 22.72 -7.43
C LEU A 91 -26.94 22.41 -8.14
N ARG A 92 -26.96 21.37 -8.95
CA ARG A 92 -28.16 20.88 -9.62
C ARG A 92 -28.71 19.70 -8.86
N ILE A 93 -29.98 19.75 -8.45
CA ILE A 93 -30.67 18.68 -7.73
C ILE A 93 -31.91 18.30 -8.52
N THR A 94 -32.06 17.01 -8.80
CA THR A 94 -33.13 16.50 -9.65
C THR A 94 -33.81 15.31 -9.01
N LYS A 95 -35.13 15.31 -8.96
CA LYS A 95 -35.92 14.12 -8.63
C LYS A 95 -36.22 13.35 -9.91
N ASN A 96 -35.78 12.10 -9.96
CA ASN A 96 -35.93 11.24 -11.13
C ASN A 96 -37.31 10.58 -11.17
N ARG A 97 -37.66 10.00 -12.32
CA ARG A 97 -38.97 9.31 -12.53
C ARG A 97 -39.18 8.14 -11.57
N ASP A 98 -38.10 7.44 -11.22
CA ASP A 98 -38.08 6.32 -10.27
C ASP A 98 -38.11 6.77 -8.79
N SER A 99 -38.25 8.08 -8.55
CA SER A 99 -38.21 8.69 -7.21
C SER A 99 -36.83 8.63 -6.52
N SER A 100 -35.76 8.35 -7.25
CA SER A 100 -34.39 8.60 -6.81
C SER A 100 -34.04 10.09 -6.90
N LEU A 101 -32.98 10.51 -6.21
CA LEU A 101 -32.47 11.87 -6.24
C LEU A 101 -31.11 11.89 -6.96
N SER A 102 -30.92 12.81 -7.90
CA SER A 102 -29.62 13.10 -8.49
C SER A 102 -29.15 14.47 -8.04
N MET A 103 -27.84 14.60 -7.81
CA MET A 103 -27.22 15.87 -7.44
C MET A 103 -25.88 16.02 -8.13
N ASP A 104 -25.65 17.15 -8.80
CA ASP A 104 -24.37 17.50 -9.40
C ASP A 104 -23.90 18.85 -8.87
N ILE A 105 -22.62 18.96 -8.54
CA ILE A 105 -21.96 20.24 -8.28
C ILE A 105 -20.96 20.55 -9.39
N THR A 106 -21.03 21.76 -9.93
CA THR A 106 -20.05 22.31 -10.87
C THR A 106 -19.30 23.45 -10.20
N ASN A 107 -17.98 23.47 -10.34
CA ASN A 107 -17.15 24.60 -9.91
C ASN A 107 -17.08 25.64 -11.04
N TRP A 108 -17.66 26.81 -10.83
CA TRP A 108 -17.66 27.92 -11.77
C TRP A 108 -16.53 28.92 -11.49
N SER A 109 -16.00 28.93 -10.26
CA SER A 109 -14.85 29.76 -9.85
C SER A 109 -13.51 29.01 -9.91
N ARG A 110 -13.27 28.19 -10.95
CA ARG A 110 -11.99 27.48 -11.11
C ARG A 110 -10.87 28.49 -11.35
N VAL A 111 -9.88 28.48 -10.48
CA VAL A 111 -8.67 29.32 -10.60
C VAL A 111 -7.47 28.46 -11.02
N HIS A 112 -7.47 27.21 -10.61
CA HIS A 112 -6.37 26.27 -10.76
C HIS A 112 -6.79 25.06 -11.60
N ASP A 113 -5.83 24.41 -12.26
CA ASP A 113 -6.13 23.24 -13.10
C ASP A 113 -6.58 22.03 -12.26
N SER A 114 -6.06 21.92 -11.04
CA SER A 114 -6.46 20.89 -10.05
C SER A 114 -7.84 21.11 -9.45
N ASP A 115 -8.48 22.26 -9.67
CA ASP A 115 -9.85 22.50 -9.21
C ASP A 115 -10.80 21.56 -9.95
N PHE A 116 -11.61 20.80 -9.19
CA PHE A 116 -12.60 19.90 -9.79
C PHE A 116 -13.53 20.67 -10.72
N LYS A 117 -13.93 20.04 -11.84
CA LYS A 117 -14.84 20.66 -12.80
C LYS A 117 -16.30 20.40 -12.43
N ALA A 118 -16.67 19.13 -12.27
CA ALA A 118 -17.98 18.73 -11.81
C ALA A 118 -17.92 17.37 -11.10
N VAL A 119 -18.79 17.16 -10.13
CA VAL A 119 -18.95 15.89 -9.39
C VAL A 119 -20.45 15.62 -9.22
N GLY A 120 -20.87 14.37 -9.41
CA GLY A 120 -22.27 13.97 -9.37
C GLY A 120 -22.54 12.77 -8.48
N TRP A 121 -23.76 12.69 -7.94
CA TRP A 121 -24.26 11.62 -7.09
C TRP A 121 -25.69 11.24 -7.46
N GLU A 122 -26.02 9.96 -7.26
CA GLU A 122 -27.39 9.45 -7.34
C GLU A 122 -27.72 8.72 -6.03
N PHE A 123 -28.89 9.02 -5.45
CA PHE A 123 -29.34 8.51 -4.16
C PHE A 123 -30.59 7.65 -4.34
N LYS A 124 -30.48 6.38 -3.94
CA LYS A 124 -31.53 5.37 -3.97
C LYS A 124 -31.67 4.73 -2.60
N ASP A 125 -32.89 4.35 -2.23
CA ASP A 125 -33.11 3.62 -0.99
C ASP A 125 -32.51 2.22 -1.13
N SER A 126 -31.74 1.81 -0.12
CA SER A 126 -31.18 0.46 -0.08
C SER A 126 -32.09 -0.45 0.75
N PRO A 127 -32.40 -1.67 0.29
CA PRO A 127 -33.21 -2.62 1.06
C PRO A 127 -32.50 -3.12 2.33
N THR A 128 -31.19 -2.91 2.47
CA THR A 128 -30.37 -3.41 3.58
C THR A 128 -29.81 -2.32 4.50
N SER A 129 -29.94 -1.04 4.12
CA SER A 129 -29.43 0.09 4.91
C SER A 129 -30.50 0.66 5.83
N LYS A 130 -30.08 1.10 7.03
CA LYS A 130 -30.95 1.88 7.93
C LYS A 130 -31.00 3.38 7.59
N ALA A 131 -30.08 3.87 6.76
CA ALA A 131 -30.06 5.26 6.30
C ALA A 131 -30.88 5.40 5.01
N SER A 132 -31.80 6.37 4.96
CA SER A 132 -32.60 6.63 3.76
C SER A 132 -31.79 7.36 2.70
N LYS A 133 -32.31 7.43 1.46
CA LYS A 133 -31.70 8.27 0.41
C LYS A 133 -31.67 9.75 0.81
N GLU A 134 -32.66 10.24 1.56
CA GLU A 134 -32.69 11.62 2.08
C GLU A 134 -31.60 11.87 3.12
N ASP A 135 -31.31 10.90 4.00
CA ASP A 135 -30.21 10.99 4.96
C ASP A 135 -28.85 11.08 4.24
N ALA A 136 -28.65 10.23 3.23
CA ALA A 136 -27.44 10.23 2.42
C ALA A 136 -27.29 11.54 1.64
N PHE A 137 -28.37 12.02 1.03
CA PHE A 137 -28.43 13.30 0.33
C PHE A 137 -28.06 14.48 1.23
N ALA A 138 -28.67 14.57 2.42
CA ALA A 138 -28.38 15.62 3.40
C ALA A 138 -26.92 15.60 3.86
N LYS A 139 -26.33 14.41 4.02
CA LYS A 139 -24.93 14.26 4.39
C LYS A 139 -23.98 14.74 3.29
N VAL A 140 -24.25 14.42 2.03
CA VAL A 140 -23.44 14.90 0.91
C VAL A 140 -23.56 16.42 0.76
N LEU A 141 -24.78 16.98 0.88
CA LEU A 141 -24.98 18.44 0.93
C LEU A 141 -24.13 19.09 2.02
N GLY A 142 -24.15 18.54 3.24
CA GLY A 142 -23.36 19.07 4.34
C GLY A 142 -21.86 19.07 4.05
N ASN A 143 -21.33 18.00 3.46
CA ASN A 143 -19.91 17.94 3.07
C ASN A 143 -19.57 18.95 1.97
N ILE A 144 -20.47 19.18 1.00
CA ILE A 144 -20.27 20.17 -0.07
C ILE A 144 -20.16 21.58 0.51
N PHE A 145 -21.08 21.98 1.38
CA PHE A 145 -21.05 23.33 1.97
C PHE A 145 -19.87 23.49 2.92
N LEU A 146 -19.52 22.45 3.68
CA LEU A 146 -18.32 22.46 4.51
C LEU A 146 -17.05 22.64 3.67
N TYR A 147 -16.95 21.94 2.53
CA TYR A 147 -15.85 22.14 1.58
C TYR A 147 -15.86 23.56 0.98
N ALA A 148 -17.01 24.07 0.54
CA ALA A 148 -17.10 25.38 -0.08
C ALA A 148 -16.64 26.50 0.87
N ASP A 149 -17.08 26.45 2.13
CA ASP A 149 -16.70 27.41 3.18
C ASP A 149 -15.22 27.31 3.56
N ASN A 150 -14.61 26.12 3.43
CA ASN A 150 -13.24 25.84 3.85
C ASN A 150 -12.29 25.50 2.67
N GLU A 151 -12.64 25.90 1.45
CA GLU A 151 -11.96 25.45 0.22
C GLU A 151 -10.45 25.73 0.27
N LEU A 152 -10.07 26.95 0.64
CA LEU A 152 -8.66 27.36 0.72
C LEU A 152 -7.89 26.60 1.80
N ALA A 153 -8.51 26.35 2.96
CA ALA A 153 -7.89 25.59 4.04
C ALA A 153 -7.70 24.12 3.66
N TYR A 154 -8.70 23.52 2.98
CA TYR A 154 -8.60 22.18 2.43
C TYR A 154 -7.46 22.08 1.40
N LYS A 155 -7.43 22.98 0.41
CA LYS A 155 -6.36 23.04 -0.60
C LYS A 155 -4.99 23.26 0.04
N ALA A 156 -4.89 24.13 1.04
CA ALA A 156 -3.66 24.36 1.77
C ALA A 156 -3.20 23.11 2.55
N GLY A 157 -4.10 22.37 3.17
CA GLY A 157 -3.77 21.11 3.86
C GLY A 157 -3.24 20.03 2.90
N VAL A 158 -3.84 19.92 1.70
CA VAL A 158 -3.34 19.04 0.65
C VAL A 158 -1.98 19.54 0.12
N LEU A 159 -1.87 20.84 -0.15
CA LEU A 159 -0.65 21.46 -0.67
C LEU A 159 0.52 21.39 0.31
N ALA A 160 0.30 21.46 1.62
CA ALA A 160 1.35 21.33 2.62
C ALA A 160 2.12 20.00 2.46
N ASN A 161 1.42 18.92 2.11
CA ASN A 161 2.05 17.64 1.77
C ASN A 161 2.84 17.72 0.46
N GLY A 162 2.28 18.39 -0.55
CA GLY A 162 2.94 18.64 -1.83
C GLY A 162 4.18 19.52 -1.71
N ALA A 163 4.19 20.48 -0.79
CA ALA A 163 5.31 21.40 -0.58
C ALA A 163 6.61 20.67 -0.18
N PHE A 164 6.53 19.50 0.45
CA PHE A 164 7.70 18.65 0.70
C PHE A 164 8.32 18.06 -0.56
N GLU A 165 7.60 18.08 -1.68
CA GLU A 165 8.07 17.61 -2.98
C GLU A 165 8.43 18.77 -3.91
N SER A 166 8.07 19.99 -3.55
CA SER A 166 8.29 21.20 -4.34
C SER A 166 9.71 21.76 -4.19
N ASN A 167 10.29 22.23 -5.28
CA ASN A 167 11.48 23.06 -5.30
C ASN A 167 11.15 24.55 -5.36
N GLN A 168 9.91 24.94 -5.70
CA GLN A 168 9.49 26.35 -5.73
C GLN A 168 8.89 26.83 -4.40
N ILE A 169 8.27 25.94 -3.62
CA ILE A 169 7.63 26.28 -2.35
C ILE A 169 8.09 25.38 -1.21
N SER A 170 8.02 25.89 0.02
CA SER A 170 8.13 25.11 1.26
C SER A 170 7.05 25.52 2.24
N TYR A 171 6.79 24.71 3.26
CA TYR A 171 5.80 24.99 4.30
C TYR A 171 6.49 25.16 5.65
N ASP A 172 6.36 26.34 6.26
CA ASP A 172 6.82 26.59 7.63
C ASP A 172 5.71 26.18 8.60
N GLU A 173 5.80 24.96 9.12
CA GLU A 173 4.81 24.38 10.06
C GLU A 173 4.63 25.21 11.33
N LYS A 174 5.69 25.90 11.80
CA LYS A 174 5.61 26.69 13.04
C LYS A 174 4.80 27.96 12.83
N LYS A 175 4.87 28.54 11.63
CA LYS A 175 4.18 29.78 11.28
C LYS A 175 2.88 29.54 10.51
N GLY A 176 2.66 28.33 10.00
CA GLY A 176 1.49 27.98 9.20
C GLY A 176 1.45 28.69 7.84
N VAL A 177 2.62 28.99 7.24
CA VAL A 177 2.72 29.74 5.97
C VAL A 177 3.53 28.98 4.93
N PHE A 178 3.20 29.19 3.65
CA PHE A 178 4.04 28.76 2.54
C PHE A 178 5.12 29.81 2.29
N LEU A 179 6.33 29.36 1.94
CA LEU A 179 7.46 30.20 1.58
C LEU A 179 7.82 29.95 0.11
N ASP A 180 8.26 30.99 -0.59
CA ASP A 180 8.95 30.87 -1.87
C ASP A 180 10.39 30.40 -1.61
N ASN A 181 10.83 29.29 -2.19
CA ASN A 181 12.16 28.73 -1.90
C ASN A 181 13.32 29.56 -2.47
N ILE A 182 13.06 30.50 -3.39
CA ILE A 182 14.08 31.38 -3.94
C ILE A 182 14.28 32.59 -3.02
N THR A 183 13.19 33.24 -2.63
CA THR A 183 13.26 34.47 -1.82
C THR A 183 13.20 34.21 -0.32
N MET A 184 12.78 33.01 0.09
CA MET A 184 12.47 32.63 1.47
C MET A 184 11.37 33.48 2.13
N GLU A 185 10.58 34.18 1.32
CA GLU A 185 9.50 35.05 1.80
C GLU A 185 8.16 34.31 1.88
N PRO A 186 7.29 34.64 2.85
CA PRO A 186 5.92 34.13 2.89
C PRO A 186 5.13 34.48 1.64
N ILE A 187 4.46 33.48 1.08
CA ILE A 187 3.59 33.60 -0.09
C ILE A 187 2.16 33.19 0.25
N SER A 188 1.20 33.73 -0.49
CA SER A 188 -0.21 33.35 -0.34
C SER A 188 -0.46 31.90 -0.78
N ILE A 189 -1.50 31.27 -0.23
CA ILE A 189 -1.90 29.90 -0.62
C ILE A 189 -2.12 29.80 -2.14
N ASN A 190 -2.83 30.76 -2.75
CA ASN A 190 -3.04 30.74 -4.21
C ASN A 190 -1.74 30.85 -5.01
N LYS A 191 -0.81 31.71 -4.58
CA LYS A 191 0.51 31.79 -5.23
C LYS A 191 1.27 30.47 -5.05
N ALA A 192 1.20 29.85 -3.88
CA ALA A 192 1.83 28.57 -3.60
C ALA A 192 1.23 27.44 -4.47
N ILE A 193 -0.09 27.35 -4.61
CA ILE A 193 -0.77 26.40 -5.52
C ILE A 193 -0.30 26.64 -6.96
N THR A 194 -0.30 27.89 -7.42
CA THR A 194 0.12 28.24 -8.79
C THR A 194 1.57 27.85 -9.05
N LEU A 195 2.49 28.15 -8.12
CA LEU A 195 3.89 27.75 -8.24
C LEU A 195 4.03 26.23 -8.25
N TYR A 196 3.25 25.54 -7.41
CA TYR A 196 3.26 24.09 -7.32
C TYR A 196 2.68 23.38 -8.55
N GLU A 197 1.58 23.87 -9.13
CA GLU A 197 1.00 23.32 -10.37
C GLU A 197 1.88 23.55 -11.59
N ASN A 198 2.53 24.71 -11.64
CA ASN A 198 3.52 25.01 -12.68
C ASN A 198 4.85 24.27 -12.46
N GLU A 199 5.05 23.72 -11.25
CA GLU A 199 6.14 22.84 -10.97
C GLU A 199 5.78 21.39 -11.32
N SER A 200 6.71 20.66 -11.92
CA SER A 200 6.70 19.20 -11.82
C SER A 200 7.66 18.81 -10.67
N PRO A 201 7.17 18.70 -9.41
CA PRO A 201 8.02 18.50 -8.22
C PRO A 201 8.88 17.23 -8.31
N ARG A 202 8.35 16.18 -8.97
CA ARG A 202 9.12 15.02 -9.38
C ARG A 202 9.37 15.07 -10.88
N LYS A 203 10.64 15.16 -11.31
CA LYS A 203 11.04 15.02 -12.72
C LYS A 203 10.83 13.57 -13.18
N LYS A 204 9.58 13.21 -13.47
CA LYS A 204 9.17 11.88 -13.95
C LYS A 204 9.72 11.63 -15.34
N ASN A 205 10.50 10.57 -15.51
CA ASN A 205 11.11 10.22 -16.79
C ASN A 205 10.25 9.18 -17.50
N TYR A 206 9.08 9.60 -18.03
CA TYR A 206 8.12 8.71 -18.68
C TYR A 206 8.73 7.90 -19.82
N LEU A 207 9.46 8.55 -20.73
CA LEU A 207 10.08 7.89 -21.89
C LEU A 207 11.08 6.81 -21.45
N ARG A 208 11.96 7.15 -20.51
CA ARG A 208 12.94 6.20 -19.97
C ARG A 208 12.27 5.03 -19.24
N THR A 209 11.24 5.32 -18.45
CA THR A 209 10.45 4.28 -17.77
C THR A 209 9.82 3.33 -18.78
N GLY A 210 9.21 3.86 -19.85
CA GLY A 210 8.64 3.05 -20.93
C GLY A 210 9.69 2.21 -21.66
N ILE A 211 10.87 2.76 -21.93
CA ILE A 211 11.98 2.03 -22.54
C ILE A 211 12.49 0.92 -21.61
N GLU A 212 12.74 1.21 -20.34
CA GLU A 212 13.25 0.24 -19.36
C GLU A 212 12.25 -0.91 -19.14
N ILE A 213 10.95 -0.61 -19.03
CA ILE A 213 9.89 -1.63 -18.96
C ILE A 213 9.79 -2.41 -20.27
N GLY A 214 9.85 -1.73 -21.42
CA GLY A 214 9.83 -2.38 -22.73
C GLY A 214 10.99 -3.35 -22.93
N ILE A 215 12.19 -3.00 -22.46
CA ILE A 215 13.36 -3.89 -22.45
C ILE A 215 13.11 -5.10 -21.54
N GLN A 216 12.56 -4.89 -20.35
CA GLN A 216 12.25 -5.98 -19.41
C GLN A 216 11.21 -6.94 -20.00
N LEU A 217 10.10 -6.43 -20.53
CA LEU A 217 9.07 -7.22 -21.19
C LEU A 217 9.63 -7.96 -22.42
N SER A 218 10.47 -7.30 -23.23
CA SER A 218 11.09 -7.93 -24.40
C SER A 218 12.07 -9.04 -24.00
N ALA A 219 12.85 -8.84 -22.94
CA ALA A 219 13.77 -9.85 -22.41
C ALA A 219 12.99 -11.05 -21.85
N ALA A 220 11.94 -10.80 -21.06
CA ALA A 220 11.06 -11.84 -20.56
C ALA A 220 10.38 -12.61 -21.70
N MET A 221 9.92 -11.91 -22.75
CA MET A 221 9.36 -12.53 -23.95
C MET A 221 10.38 -13.40 -24.70
N GLY A 222 11.64 -12.95 -24.77
CA GLY A 222 12.73 -13.76 -25.32
C GLY A 222 13.00 -15.03 -24.51
N ILE A 223 12.90 -14.97 -23.18
CA ILE A 223 13.02 -16.14 -22.29
C ILE A 223 11.81 -17.08 -22.49
N TYR A 224 10.60 -16.53 -22.52
CA TYR A 224 9.35 -17.25 -22.79
C TYR A 224 9.45 -18.03 -24.11
N TYR A 225 9.81 -17.36 -25.21
CA TYR A 225 9.94 -18.03 -26.50
C TYR A 225 11.10 -19.03 -26.59
N LYS A 226 12.18 -18.80 -25.84
CA LYS A 226 13.28 -19.78 -25.74
C LYS A 226 12.82 -21.07 -25.03
N ASN A 227 11.87 -20.97 -24.10
CA ASN A 227 11.32 -22.07 -23.34
C ASN A 227 9.97 -22.57 -23.89
N LEU A 228 9.67 -22.29 -25.17
CA LEU A 228 8.41 -22.67 -25.83
C LEU A 228 7.96 -24.10 -25.58
N VAL A 229 8.89 -25.06 -25.53
CA VAL A 229 8.55 -26.48 -25.34
C VAL A 229 7.84 -26.73 -24.01
N PHE A 230 8.16 -25.93 -22.98
CA PHE A 230 7.50 -25.99 -21.68
C PHE A 230 6.19 -25.21 -21.67
N ASN A 231 6.18 -24.00 -22.23
CA ASN A 231 5.02 -23.10 -22.16
C ASN A 231 3.89 -23.50 -23.12
N GLN A 232 4.20 -24.16 -24.26
CA GLN A 232 3.19 -24.57 -25.23
C GLN A 232 2.17 -25.57 -24.66
N VAL A 233 2.44 -26.18 -23.50
CA VAL A 233 1.51 -27.05 -22.78
C VAL A 233 0.27 -26.27 -22.32
N ASP A 234 0.41 -24.96 -22.16
CA ASP A 234 -0.59 -24.04 -21.60
C ASP A 234 -1.26 -23.17 -22.68
N PHE A 235 -1.02 -23.45 -23.97
CA PHE A 235 -1.56 -22.68 -25.09
C PHE A 235 -3.02 -23.09 -25.38
N ASP A 236 -3.95 -22.27 -24.94
CA ASP A 236 -5.39 -22.47 -25.06
C ASP A 236 -6.01 -21.65 -26.20
N TYR A 237 -5.34 -20.58 -26.64
CA TYR A 237 -5.93 -19.57 -27.50
C TYR A 237 -5.06 -19.19 -28.71
N SER A 238 -5.72 -18.88 -29.83
CA SER A 238 -5.13 -18.04 -30.90
C SER A 238 -5.14 -16.56 -30.50
N LEU A 239 -4.40 -15.70 -31.20
CA LEU A 239 -4.37 -14.26 -30.93
C LEU A 239 -5.76 -13.61 -30.85
N SER A 240 -6.64 -13.88 -31.82
CA SER A 240 -7.98 -13.27 -31.86
C SER A 240 -8.89 -13.81 -30.76
N SER A 241 -8.87 -15.12 -30.52
CA SER A 241 -9.68 -15.75 -29.47
C SER A 241 -9.20 -15.39 -28.07
N GLY A 242 -7.88 -15.31 -27.85
CA GLY A 242 -7.29 -14.95 -26.56
C GLY A 242 -7.61 -13.52 -26.18
N LEU A 243 -7.38 -12.55 -27.07
CA LEU A 243 -7.73 -11.15 -26.82
C LEU A 243 -9.23 -10.95 -26.59
N LYS A 244 -10.09 -11.64 -27.35
CA LYS A 244 -11.54 -11.62 -27.12
C LYS A 244 -11.91 -12.23 -25.77
N GLY A 245 -11.31 -13.37 -25.42
CA GLY A 245 -11.51 -14.06 -24.15
C GLY A 245 -11.11 -13.22 -22.95
N LYS A 246 -9.99 -12.48 -23.03
CA LYS A 246 -9.48 -11.63 -21.95
C LYS A 246 -10.28 -10.33 -21.80
N TYR A 247 -10.57 -9.64 -22.91
CA TYR A 247 -11.08 -8.26 -22.87
C TYR A 247 -12.55 -8.06 -23.22
N VAL A 248 -13.21 -9.06 -23.82
CA VAL A 248 -14.60 -8.92 -24.28
C VAL A 248 -15.52 -9.86 -23.51
N THR A 249 -15.21 -11.15 -23.47
CA THR A 249 -16.09 -12.13 -22.81
C THR A 249 -15.70 -12.38 -21.35
N GLY A 250 -14.41 -12.20 -21.02
CA GLY A 250 -13.86 -12.50 -19.69
C GLY A 250 -13.68 -13.99 -19.44
N ASP A 251 -13.89 -14.86 -20.43
CA ASP A 251 -13.78 -16.32 -20.28
C ASP A 251 -12.35 -16.81 -20.08
N ALA A 252 -11.38 -16.03 -20.56
CA ALA A 252 -9.96 -16.35 -20.41
C ALA A 252 -9.35 -15.77 -19.12
N ILE A 253 -10.13 -15.18 -18.21
CA ILE A 253 -9.65 -14.69 -16.91
C ILE A 253 -9.84 -15.80 -15.88
N LEU A 254 -8.77 -16.53 -15.59
CA LEU A 254 -8.74 -17.75 -14.78
C LEU A 254 -7.55 -17.74 -13.82
N PHE A 255 -7.59 -18.57 -12.78
CA PHE A 255 -6.35 -18.92 -12.07
C PHE A 255 -5.56 -19.91 -12.92
N ASP A 256 -4.24 -19.74 -12.96
CA ASP A 256 -3.35 -20.71 -13.60
C ASP A 256 -3.01 -21.87 -12.66
N ASP A 257 -2.31 -22.87 -13.22
CA ASP A 257 -1.78 -24.02 -12.52
C ASP A 257 -0.24 -24.06 -12.53
N ASN A 258 0.39 -22.87 -12.52
CA ASN A 258 1.84 -22.71 -12.56
C ASN A 258 2.54 -23.28 -11.31
N ASP A 259 3.81 -23.63 -11.44
CA ASP A 259 4.62 -24.00 -10.28
C ASP A 259 4.95 -22.77 -9.39
N LYS A 260 5.42 -23.05 -8.17
CA LYS A 260 5.75 -21.99 -7.19
C LYS A 260 6.84 -21.03 -7.66
N PHE A 261 7.81 -21.50 -8.45
CA PHE A 261 8.93 -20.68 -8.92
C PHE A 261 8.49 -19.69 -10.00
N SER A 262 7.58 -20.09 -10.90
CA SER A 262 6.93 -19.16 -11.83
C SER A 262 6.19 -18.05 -11.07
N ASN A 263 5.40 -18.41 -10.06
CA ASN A 263 4.71 -17.46 -9.19
C ASN A 263 5.66 -16.52 -8.41
N TYR A 264 6.81 -17.01 -7.94
CA TYR A 264 7.87 -16.16 -7.39
C TYR A 264 8.47 -15.24 -8.45
N GLY A 265 8.64 -15.74 -9.68
CA GLY A 265 9.05 -14.99 -10.85
C GLY A 265 8.13 -13.80 -11.14
N HIS A 266 6.80 -14.00 -11.08
CA HIS A 266 5.81 -12.93 -11.23
C HIS A 266 5.96 -11.86 -10.14
N THR A 267 6.11 -12.27 -8.88
CA THR A 267 6.39 -11.34 -7.78
C THR A 267 7.67 -10.54 -8.04
N TYR A 268 8.74 -11.20 -8.48
CA TYR A 268 10.03 -10.56 -8.79
C TYR A 268 9.95 -9.61 -10.00
N ALA A 269 9.24 -9.99 -11.06
CA ALA A 269 8.95 -9.11 -12.20
C ALA A 269 8.23 -7.84 -11.72
N GLY A 270 7.26 -8.00 -10.82
CA GLY A 270 6.57 -6.92 -10.14
C GLY A 270 7.52 -5.96 -9.41
N VAL A 271 8.48 -6.50 -8.65
CA VAL A 271 9.53 -5.71 -7.99
C VAL A 271 10.31 -4.89 -9.01
N MET A 272 10.70 -5.49 -10.13
CA MET A 272 11.46 -4.83 -11.18
C MET A 272 10.67 -3.71 -11.86
N TYR A 273 9.41 -3.96 -12.24
CA TYR A 273 8.53 -2.94 -12.83
C TYR A 273 8.30 -1.78 -11.85
N TYR A 274 8.01 -2.10 -10.58
CA TYR A 274 7.82 -1.11 -9.53
C TYR A 274 9.08 -0.25 -9.35
N GLN A 275 10.25 -0.87 -9.14
CA GLN A 275 11.51 -0.16 -8.95
C GLN A 275 11.90 0.67 -10.18
N THR A 276 11.57 0.21 -11.39
CA THR A 276 11.78 0.98 -12.63
C THR A 276 11.05 2.31 -12.57
N ALA A 277 9.75 2.30 -12.28
CA ALA A 277 8.98 3.53 -12.12
C ALA A 277 9.51 4.36 -10.94
N ARG A 278 9.71 3.73 -9.79
CA ARG A 278 10.08 4.42 -8.54
C ARG A 278 11.43 5.12 -8.62
N THR A 279 12.39 4.56 -9.37
CA THR A 279 13.72 5.15 -9.62
C THR A 279 13.73 6.20 -10.73
N ASN A 280 12.67 6.28 -11.52
CA ASN A 280 12.49 7.29 -12.57
C ASN A 280 11.66 8.51 -12.12
N GLY A 281 11.42 8.63 -10.81
CA GLY A 281 10.76 9.80 -10.22
C GLY A 281 9.25 9.63 -10.02
N PHE A 282 8.70 8.43 -10.18
CA PHE A 282 7.30 8.18 -9.83
C PHE A 282 7.14 7.98 -8.31
N ASN A 283 5.96 8.31 -7.80
CA ASN A 283 5.63 8.11 -6.38
C ASN A 283 5.29 6.64 -6.10
N SER A 284 5.03 6.29 -4.84
CA SER A 284 4.77 4.89 -4.47
C SER A 284 3.52 4.31 -5.16
N LEU A 285 2.39 5.02 -5.12
CA LEU A 285 1.14 4.59 -5.75
C LEU A 285 1.25 4.52 -7.29
N GLU A 286 1.85 5.53 -7.91
CA GLU A 286 2.07 5.57 -9.36
C GLU A 286 2.94 4.41 -9.83
N SER A 287 3.98 4.08 -9.05
CA SER A 287 4.86 2.95 -9.34
C SER A 287 4.12 1.62 -9.20
N ALA A 288 3.19 1.51 -8.24
CA ALA A 288 2.31 0.35 -8.11
C ALA A 288 1.35 0.21 -9.32
N LEU A 289 0.76 1.32 -9.77
CA LEU A 289 -0.11 1.34 -10.96
C LEU A 289 0.66 1.00 -12.24
N ILE A 290 1.92 1.42 -12.36
CA ILE A 290 2.79 1.03 -13.47
C ILE A 290 3.14 -0.46 -13.38
N GLY A 291 3.39 -0.99 -12.18
CA GLY A 291 3.57 -2.43 -11.97
C GLY A 291 2.35 -3.23 -12.42
N PHE A 292 1.15 -2.77 -12.08
CA PHE A 292 -0.12 -3.35 -12.55
C PHE A 292 -0.25 -3.29 -14.07
N ALA A 293 -0.06 -2.10 -14.67
CA ALA A 293 -0.14 -1.94 -16.12
C ALA A 293 0.89 -2.81 -16.86
N SER A 294 2.10 -2.97 -16.29
CA SER A 294 3.15 -3.82 -16.86
C SER A 294 2.78 -5.30 -16.78
N SER A 295 2.17 -5.73 -15.67
CA SER A 295 1.62 -7.08 -15.52
C SER A 295 0.50 -7.34 -16.52
N THR A 296 -0.48 -6.44 -16.64
CA THR A 296 -1.54 -6.56 -17.67
C THR A 296 -0.97 -6.57 -19.09
N ALA A 297 0.08 -5.78 -19.37
CA ALA A 297 0.76 -5.80 -20.65
C ALA A 297 1.42 -7.17 -20.91
N TRP A 298 2.07 -7.76 -19.91
CA TRP A 298 2.60 -9.13 -20.00
C TRP A 298 1.50 -10.14 -20.37
N GLU A 299 0.40 -10.18 -19.62
CA GLU A 299 -0.73 -11.08 -19.90
C GLU A 299 -1.32 -10.85 -21.30
N THR A 300 -1.24 -9.62 -21.82
CA THR A 300 -1.71 -9.32 -23.18
C THR A 300 -0.78 -9.89 -24.24
N LEU A 301 0.53 -9.77 -24.02
CA LEU A 301 1.55 -10.30 -24.93
C LEU A 301 1.54 -11.84 -24.92
N GLU A 302 1.19 -12.44 -23.79
CA GLU A 302 0.95 -13.87 -23.59
C GLU A 302 -0.46 -14.26 -24.05
N TYR A 303 -0.79 -13.90 -25.30
CA TYR A 303 -2.14 -14.06 -25.84
C TYR A 303 -2.57 -15.53 -26.02
N HIS A 304 -1.63 -16.48 -25.99
CA HIS A 304 -1.92 -17.91 -26.12
C HIS A 304 -2.48 -18.51 -24.83
N GLU A 305 -2.23 -17.89 -23.68
CA GLU A 305 -2.60 -18.43 -22.38
C GLU A 305 -3.76 -17.61 -21.78
N VAL A 306 -4.21 -18.02 -20.60
CA VAL A 306 -5.20 -17.30 -19.80
C VAL A 306 -4.65 -15.93 -19.35
N MET A 307 -5.51 -15.05 -18.86
CA MET A 307 -5.09 -13.91 -18.05
C MET A 307 -5.14 -14.34 -16.60
N SER A 308 -3.99 -14.59 -16.01
CA SER A 308 -3.86 -15.21 -14.70
C SER A 308 -4.30 -14.27 -13.57
N ILE A 309 -5.32 -14.68 -12.80
CA ILE A 309 -5.82 -13.91 -11.66
C ILE A 309 -4.74 -13.83 -10.57
N ASN A 310 -4.05 -14.93 -10.29
CA ASN A 310 -2.97 -14.95 -9.30
C ASN A 310 -1.81 -14.05 -9.74
N ASP A 311 -1.44 -14.02 -11.01
CA ASP A 311 -0.35 -13.14 -11.47
C ASP A 311 -0.72 -11.67 -11.39
N GLN A 312 -1.99 -11.32 -11.63
CA GLN A 312 -2.53 -9.97 -11.40
C GLN A 312 -2.65 -9.59 -9.91
N ILE A 313 -2.34 -10.49 -8.98
CA ILE A 313 -2.21 -10.19 -7.54
C ILE A 313 -0.73 -10.18 -7.15
N LEU A 314 0.00 -11.25 -7.47
CA LEU A 314 1.40 -11.45 -7.12
C LEU A 314 2.32 -10.39 -7.73
N THR A 315 2.17 -10.12 -9.03
CA THR A 315 3.01 -9.16 -9.74
C THR A 315 2.80 -7.74 -9.23
N PRO A 316 1.58 -7.15 -9.26
CA PRO A 316 1.42 -5.77 -8.82
C PRO A 316 1.53 -5.58 -7.31
N ILE A 317 0.83 -6.40 -6.50
CA ILE A 317 0.74 -6.18 -5.06
C ILE A 317 1.96 -6.79 -4.34
N GLY A 318 2.31 -8.03 -4.66
CA GLY A 318 3.52 -8.66 -4.12
C GLY A 318 4.78 -7.88 -4.54
N GLY A 319 4.85 -7.49 -5.82
CA GLY A 319 5.91 -6.64 -6.34
C GLY A 319 5.97 -5.25 -5.71
N TYR A 320 4.82 -4.61 -5.46
CA TYR A 320 4.73 -3.33 -4.76
C TYR A 320 5.38 -3.38 -3.37
N VAL A 321 4.98 -4.34 -2.53
CA VAL A 321 5.42 -4.38 -1.14
C VAL A 321 6.92 -4.61 -1.05
N ILE A 322 7.43 -5.63 -1.76
CA ILE A 322 8.85 -5.95 -1.75
C ILE A 322 9.65 -4.85 -2.45
N GLY A 323 9.13 -4.32 -3.56
CA GLY A 323 9.76 -3.24 -4.35
C GLY A 323 9.91 -1.94 -3.58
N GLU A 324 8.87 -1.50 -2.85
CA GLU A 324 8.95 -0.29 -2.04
C GLU A 324 9.85 -0.49 -0.82
N ALA A 325 9.77 -1.64 -0.15
CA ALA A 325 10.64 -1.93 0.99
C ALA A 325 12.12 -1.90 0.57
N THR A 326 12.48 -2.64 -0.48
CA THR A 326 13.84 -2.67 -1.03
C THR A 326 14.28 -1.30 -1.57
N TYR A 327 13.39 -0.52 -2.18
CA TYR A 327 13.67 0.85 -2.60
C TYR A 327 14.02 1.77 -1.43
N GLN A 328 13.20 1.80 -0.37
CA GLN A 328 13.46 2.65 0.80
C GLN A 328 14.73 2.23 1.55
N ILE A 329 14.98 0.92 1.67
CA ILE A 329 16.21 0.36 2.23
C ILE A 329 17.42 0.75 1.39
N SER A 330 17.31 0.62 0.06
CA SER A 330 18.36 1.04 -0.87
C SER A 330 18.68 2.53 -0.72
N CYS A 331 17.69 3.41 -0.72
CA CYS A 331 17.87 4.84 -0.47
C CYS A 331 18.61 5.11 0.85
N ALA A 332 18.24 4.41 1.94
CA ALA A 332 18.88 4.57 3.25
C ALA A 332 20.33 4.09 3.28
N LEU A 333 20.67 3.07 2.51
CA LEU A 333 22.02 2.49 2.43
C LEU A 333 22.94 3.30 1.53
N VAL A 334 22.47 3.74 0.36
CA VAL A 334 23.29 4.49 -0.62
C VAL A 334 23.63 5.90 -0.14
N SER A 335 22.87 6.43 0.83
CA SER A 335 23.17 7.71 1.50
C SER A 335 24.25 7.58 2.58
N LYS A 336 24.62 6.36 3.01
CA LYS A 336 25.68 6.16 4.01
C LYS A 336 27.06 6.39 3.39
N ASN A 337 28.02 6.84 4.21
CA ASN A 337 29.41 6.95 3.79
C ASN A 337 30.18 5.63 3.96
N SER A 338 29.67 4.54 3.36
CA SER A 338 30.30 3.21 3.40
C SER A 338 30.16 2.53 2.04
N LEU A 339 31.26 1.95 1.54
CA LEU A 339 31.25 1.19 0.29
C LEU A 339 30.35 -0.04 0.40
N GLY A 340 30.43 -0.78 1.51
CA GLY A 340 29.60 -1.96 1.75
C GLY A 340 28.12 -1.64 1.84
N ALA A 341 27.76 -0.51 2.48
CA ALA A 341 26.38 -0.04 2.50
C ALA A 341 25.87 0.27 1.10
N LYS A 342 26.63 1.05 0.32
CA LYS A 342 26.26 1.40 -1.06
C LYS A 342 26.14 0.17 -1.96
N ALA A 343 27.05 -0.79 -1.84
CA ALA A 343 27.01 -2.05 -2.58
C ALA A 343 25.72 -2.82 -2.26
N LEU A 344 25.42 -3.03 -0.97
CA LEU A 344 24.18 -3.69 -0.56
C LEU A 344 22.93 -2.94 -1.06
N GLY A 345 22.91 -1.62 -0.94
CA GLY A 345 21.81 -0.80 -1.43
C GLY A 345 21.57 -0.98 -2.94
N TYR A 346 22.62 -0.99 -3.74
CA TYR A 346 22.51 -1.22 -5.18
C TYR A 346 22.22 -2.66 -5.57
N THR A 347 22.61 -3.65 -4.75
CA THR A 347 22.19 -5.04 -4.95
C THR A 347 20.69 -5.23 -4.72
N LEU A 348 20.12 -4.55 -3.71
CA LEU A 348 18.68 -4.59 -3.43
C LEU A 348 17.84 -3.84 -4.48
N ASN A 349 18.45 -2.89 -5.19
CA ASN A 349 17.80 -2.12 -6.24
C ASN A 349 18.78 -1.84 -7.40
N PRO A 350 18.96 -2.80 -8.31
CA PRO A 350 19.87 -2.65 -9.44
C PRO A 350 19.41 -1.56 -10.41
N ASN A 351 18.10 -1.33 -10.54
CA ASN A 351 17.54 -0.28 -11.39
C ASN A 351 17.95 1.10 -10.88
N MET A 352 18.00 1.30 -9.56
CA MET A 352 18.54 2.52 -8.95
C MET A 352 20.02 2.69 -9.27
N ALA A 353 20.79 1.61 -9.26
CA ALA A 353 22.23 1.66 -9.57
C ALA A 353 22.47 2.12 -11.00
N LEU A 354 21.79 1.48 -11.96
CA LEU A 354 21.78 1.90 -13.36
C LEU A 354 21.33 3.36 -13.46
N ASN A 355 20.26 3.71 -12.75
CA ASN A 355 19.62 4.98 -12.96
C ASN A 355 20.40 6.17 -12.43
N HIS A 356 21.02 5.99 -11.26
CA HIS A 356 21.99 6.92 -10.70
C HIS A 356 23.25 7.07 -11.57
N ALA A 357 23.72 5.99 -12.19
CA ALA A 357 24.89 6.03 -13.07
C ALA A 357 24.61 6.88 -14.32
N LEU A 358 23.45 6.66 -14.96
CA LEU A 358 23.01 7.44 -16.11
C LEU A 358 22.82 8.92 -15.72
N ASP A 359 22.09 9.20 -14.65
CA ASP A 359 21.85 10.57 -14.19
C ASP A 359 23.14 11.32 -13.89
N LYS A 360 24.09 10.66 -13.23
CA LYS A 360 25.42 11.24 -12.96
C LYS A 360 26.18 11.54 -14.26
N ALA A 361 26.12 10.64 -15.24
CA ALA A 361 26.81 10.82 -16.52
C ALA A 361 26.21 11.96 -17.35
N TYR A 362 24.89 12.10 -17.40
CA TYR A 362 24.21 13.10 -18.23
C TYR A 362 24.02 14.46 -17.55
N LYS A 363 23.77 14.49 -16.24
CA LYS A 363 23.35 15.70 -15.50
C LYS A 363 24.32 16.10 -14.38
N GLY A 364 25.37 15.31 -14.13
CA GLY A 364 26.34 15.54 -13.04
C GLY A 364 25.81 15.25 -11.64
N ASP A 365 24.48 15.13 -11.47
CA ASP A 365 23.80 14.77 -10.23
C ASP A 365 23.15 13.39 -10.35
N LYS A 366 23.60 12.44 -9.53
CA LYS A 366 23.10 11.06 -9.55
C LYS A 366 21.63 10.92 -9.11
N TYR A 367 21.05 11.94 -8.47
CA TYR A 367 19.67 11.92 -7.98
C TYR A 367 18.75 12.79 -8.86
N ALA A 368 19.17 13.14 -10.07
CA ALA A 368 18.46 14.10 -10.90
C ALA A 368 17.07 13.60 -11.36
N ALA A 369 16.88 12.30 -11.54
CA ALA A 369 15.57 11.67 -11.79
C ALA A 369 14.81 11.34 -10.50
N GLN A 370 15.53 11.15 -9.39
CA GLN A 370 14.96 10.71 -8.12
C GLN A 370 15.55 11.52 -6.96
N PRO A 371 14.90 12.63 -6.57
CA PRO A 371 15.33 13.41 -5.41
C PRO A 371 14.92 12.76 -4.09
N ASP A 372 13.99 11.79 -4.08
CA ASP A 372 13.46 11.18 -2.85
C ASP A 372 14.57 10.52 -2.01
N CYS A 373 15.60 9.89 -2.61
CA CYS A 373 16.72 9.29 -1.86
C CYS A 373 17.61 10.35 -1.17
N LYS A 374 17.58 11.62 -1.59
CA LYS A 374 18.29 12.72 -0.90
C LYS A 374 17.63 13.08 0.42
N LYS A 375 16.32 12.88 0.56
CA LYS A 375 15.59 13.26 1.76
C LYS A 375 16.13 12.51 2.99
N PRO A 376 16.28 13.16 4.15
CA PRO A 376 16.65 12.48 5.38
C PRO A 376 15.62 11.39 5.74
N ARG A 377 16.11 10.25 6.23
CA ARG A 377 15.27 9.16 6.72
C ARG A 377 15.94 8.49 7.90
N TRP A 378 15.14 8.06 8.88
CA TRP A 378 15.66 7.20 9.93
C TRP A 378 15.73 5.76 9.41
N SER A 379 16.80 5.05 9.80
CA SER A 379 16.92 3.63 9.46
C SER A 379 17.60 2.81 10.56
N ASP A 380 17.11 1.59 10.73
CA ASP A 380 17.76 0.52 11.46
C ASP A 380 17.92 -0.66 10.51
N ILE A 381 19.11 -0.78 9.92
CA ILE A 381 19.41 -1.80 8.91
C ILE A 381 20.57 -2.61 9.43
N SER A 382 20.37 -3.92 9.46
CA SER A 382 21.34 -4.87 9.94
C SER A 382 21.41 -6.09 9.04
N VAL A 383 22.60 -6.64 8.90
CA VAL A 383 22.84 -7.96 8.33
C VAL A 383 23.45 -8.85 9.40
N TYR A 384 23.18 -10.14 9.34
CA TYR A 384 23.69 -11.08 10.31
C TYR A 384 24.10 -12.39 9.66
N VAL A 385 25.13 -13.00 10.24
CA VAL A 385 25.61 -14.33 9.89
C VAL A 385 25.83 -15.12 11.16
N GLY A 386 25.54 -16.41 11.15
CA GLY A 386 25.71 -17.24 12.33
C GLY A 386 25.48 -18.72 12.07
N LEU A 387 25.29 -19.43 13.17
CA LEU A 387 24.99 -20.85 13.17
C LEU A 387 23.63 -21.08 13.83
N GLU A 388 22.85 -21.96 13.21
CA GLU A 388 21.61 -22.50 13.72
C GLU A 388 21.82 -23.94 14.19
N LYS A 389 21.27 -24.27 15.35
CA LYS A 389 21.01 -25.64 15.78
C LYS A 389 19.51 -25.80 15.97
N GLY A 390 18.89 -26.70 15.23
CA GLY A 390 17.43 -26.85 15.25
C GLY A 390 16.94 -28.23 14.89
N GLN A 391 15.75 -28.54 15.39
CA GLN A 391 14.95 -29.68 14.94
C GLN A 391 14.01 -29.19 13.85
N LYS A 392 14.23 -29.62 12.60
CA LYS A 392 13.29 -29.34 11.52
C LYS A 392 12.03 -30.16 11.73
N ALA A 393 10.87 -29.64 11.30
CA ALA A 393 9.71 -30.50 11.14
C ALA A 393 10.16 -31.66 10.23
N TYR A 394 9.86 -32.90 10.61
CA TYR A 394 10.20 -34.14 9.89
C TYR A 394 11.60 -34.74 10.08
N GLU A 395 12.66 -33.96 10.31
CA GLU A 395 14.00 -34.53 10.56
C GLU A 395 14.78 -33.80 11.67
N PRO A 396 15.15 -34.49 12.76
CA PRO A 396 16.12 -33.97 13.71
C PRO A 396 17.50 -33.85 13.04
N SER A 397 17.93 -32.64 12.71
CA SER A 397 19.31 -32.41 12.27
C SER A 397 20.24 -32.36 13.47
N LYS A 398 21.28 -33.19 13.47
CA LYS A 398 22.40 -33.10 14.42
C LYS A 398 23.45 -32.07 13.98
N ASN A 399 23.38 -31.61 12.74
CA ASN A 399 24.34 -30.68 12.15
C ASN A 399 23.91 -29.24 12.40
N SER A 400 24.89 -28.36 12.62
CA SER A 400 24.65 -26.92 12.63
C SER A 400 24.50 -26.43 11.19
N ASP A 401 23.40 -25.73 10.92
CA ASP A 401 23.19 -25.04 9.65
C ASP A 401 23.76 -23.61 9.76
N TYR A 402 24.16 -23.00 8.64
CA TYR A 402 24.47 -21.57 8.63
C TYR A 402 23.17 -20.77 8.56
N VAL A 403 23.16 -19.58 9.17
CA VAL A 403 22.10 -18.59 9.00
C VAL A 403 22.71 -17.30 8.47
N ILE A 404 22.10 -16.75 7.42
CA ILE A 404 22.42 -15.43 6.87
C ILE A 404 21.12 -14.67 6.77
N GLY A 405 21.10 -13.41 7.20
CA GLY A 405 19.91 -12.61 7.02
C GLY A 405 20.13 -11.12 7.11
N MET A 406 19.04 -10.40 6.84
CA MET A 406 18.92 -8.96 6.90
C MET A 406 17.65 -8.61 7.68
N ASN A 407 17.76 -7.66 8.59
CA ASN A 407 16.60 -7.02 9.22
C ASN A 407 16.74 -5.51 9.01
N ALA A 408 15.72 -4.93 8.37
CA ALA A 408 15.71 -3.54 7.98
C ALA A 408 14.39 -2.88 8.36
N THR A 409 14.49 -1.70 8.96
CA THR A 409 13.38 -0.77 9.15
C THR A 409 13.80 0.61 8.68
N VAL A 410 12.95 1.25 7.88
CA VAL A 410 13.14 2.62 7.39
C VAL A 410 11.89 3.44 7.67
N VAL A 411 12.07 4.63 8.21
CA VAL A 411 11.01 5.59 8.52
C VAL A 411 11.30 6.89 7.78
N LYS A 412 10.36 7.35 6.94
CA LYS A 412 10.57 8.53 6.07
C LYS A 412 10.42 9.87 6.78
N MET A 413 9.76 9.92 7.94
CA MET A 413 9.60 11.15 8.73
C MET A 413 10.97 11.61 9.24
N GLU A 414 11.42 12.79 8.80
CA GLU A 414 12.73 13.33 9.17
C GLU A 414 12.86 13.55 10.69
N ASP A 415 11.76 13.86 11.33
CA ASP A 415 11.67 14.24 12.72
C ASP A 415 11.38 13.05 13.67
N TYR A 416 11.37 11.83 13.12
CA TYR A 416 11.17 10.58 13.85
C TYR A 416 12.28 10.33 14.89
N ASN A 417 11.88 9.94 16.10
CA ASN A 417 12.76 9.68 17.24
C ASN A 417 13.72 10.85 17.54
N LYS A 418 13.25 12.08 17.30
CA LYS A 418 13.92 13.33 17.67
C LYS A 418 13.02 14.13 18.60
N GLU A 419 13.63 15.03 19.37
CA GLU A 419 12.93 15.98 20.24
C GLU A 419 11.90 16.81 19.45
N GLY A 420 10.71 16.99 20.04
CA GLY A 420 9.60 17.71 19.44
C GLY A 420 8.24 17.15 19.82
N LYS A 421 7.20 17.92 19.56
CA LYS A 421 5.79 17.55 19.79
C LYS A 421 4.99 17.94 18.56
N GLY A 422 4.13 17.04 18.09
CA GLY A 422 3.30 17.29 16.93
C GLY A 422 2.63 16.03 16.42
N GLY A 423 1.78 16.19 15.41
CA GLY A 423 1.25 15.08 14.66
C GLY A 423 0.91 15.52 13.24
N GLN A 424 1.06 14.60 12.29
CA GLN A 424 0.90 14.84 10.87
C GLN A 424 0.27 13.62 10.19
N LEU A 425 -0.44 13.87 9.09
CA LEU A 425 -0.91 12.82 8.19
C LEU A 425 0.14 12.64 7.09
N VAL A 426 0.56 11.40 6.88
CA VAL A 426 1.51 11.00 5.85
C VAL A 426 0.73 10.17 4.82
N TYR A 427 0.71 10.62 3.57
CA TYR A 427 -0.06 10.00 2.47
C TYR A 427 0.79 9.26 1.44
N ASP A 428 2.11 9.27 1.61
CA ASP A 428 3.07 8.43 0.89
C ASP A 428 3.64 7.38 1.88
N THR A 429 4.54 6.51 1.43
CA THR A 429 5.16 5.48 2.29
C THR A 429 5.70 6.05 3.60
N ALA A 430 5.03 5.82 4.72
CA ALA A 430 5.49 6.32 6.02
C ALA A 430 6.68 5.50 6.54
N MET A 431 6.58 4.18 6.37
CA MET A 431 7.52 3.22 6.94
C MET A 431 7.62 1.98 6.07
N SER A 432 8.81 1.39 6.01
CA SER A 432 9.04 0.11 5.37
C SER A 432 9.86 -0.81 6.26
N LYS A 433 9.56 -2.10 6.22
CA LYS A 433 10.29 -3.16 6.91
C LYS A 433 10.60 -4.30 5.98
N MET A 434 11.73 -4.95 6.22
CA MET A 434 12.10 -6.17 5.52
C MET A 434 12.90 -7.09 6.43
N ILE A 435 12.51 -8.35 6.47
CA ILE A 435 13.29 -9.46 7.01
C ILE A 435 13.58 -10.40 5.84
N VAL A 436 14.84 -10.69 5.61
CA VAL A 436 15.27 -11.78 4.74
C VAL A 436 16.13 -12.71 5.58
N GLU A 437 15.83 -13.99 5.60
CA GLU A 437 16.63 -14.98 6.30
C GLU A 437 16.77 -16.23 5.44
N LEU A 438 17.99 -16.75 5.38
CA LEU A 438 18.36 -17.95 4.69
C LEU A 438 19.04 -18.89 5.69
N ASN A 439 18.56 -20.13 5.76
CA ASN A 439 19.13 -21.16 6.63
C ASN A 439 19.46 -22.40 5.79
N GLY A 440 20.62 -23.01 6.02
CA GLY A 440 20.94 -24.28 5.37
C GLY A 440 22.33 -24.83 5.59
N ASN A 441 22.59 -25.98 4.96
CA ASN A 441 23.89 -26.66 4.96
C ASN A 441 24.40 -26.96 3.54
N GLN A 442 23.51 -27.16 2.56
CA GLN A 442 23.79 -27.28 1.13
C GLN A 442 22.61 -26.71 0.30
N GLY A 443 22.82 -25.59 -0.38
CA GLY A 443 21.78 -24.91 -1.19
C GLY A 443 20.79 -24.04 -0.39
N LEU A 444 19.76 -23.53 -1.07
CA LEU A 444 18.62 -22.79 -0.48
C LEU A 444 17.66 -23.78 0.18
N THR A 445 17.89 -24.13 1.45
CA THR A 445 17.05 -25.14 2.15
C THR A 445 15.90 -24.54 2.94
N ASP A 446 15.99 -23.25 3.31
CA ASP A 446 14.94 -22.53 4.02
C ASP A 446 15.12 -21.03 3.78
N LEU A 447 14.14 -20.42 3.12
CA LEU A 447 14.10 -19.00 2.81
C LEU A 447 12.88 -18.36 3.46
N ARG A 448 13.14 -17.32 4.25
CA ARG A 448 12.12 -16.42 4.81
C ARG A 448 12.27 -15.04 4.22
N VAL A 449 11.17 -14.51 3.68
CA VAL A 449 11.05 -13.10 3.27
C VAL A 449 9.79 -12.52 3.89
N VAL A 450 9.93 -11.47 4.69
CA VAL A 450 8.82 -10.69 5.22
C VAL A 450 9.05 -9.24 4.84
N ALA A 451 8.13 -8.65 4.11
CA ALA A 451 8.15 -7.23 3.76
C ALA A 451 6.86 -6.57 4.25
N GLN A 452 6.97 -5.35 4.78
CA GLN A 452 5.81 -4.55 5.21
C GLN A 452 5.99 -3.10 4.79
N VAL A 453 4.92 -2.49 4.29
CA VAL A 453 4.90 -1.09 3.87
C VAL A 453 3.69 -0.41 4.51
N VAL A 454 3.91 0.69 5.21
CA VAL A 454 2.85 1.57 5.72
C VAL A 454 2.60 2.64 4.67
N MET A 455 1.49 2.54 3.97
CA MET A 455 1.19 3.32 2.76
C MET A 455 0.69 4.73 3.08
N ALA A 456 -0.07 4.85 4.18
CA ALA A 456 -0.52 6.11 4.73
C ALA A 456 -0.65 5.96 6.24
N ALA A 457 -0.30 7.00 7.00
CA ALA A 457 -0.30 6.96 8.45
C ALA A 457 -0.62 8.30 9.10
N TYR A 458 -1.19 8.24 10.29
CA TYR A 458 -1.11 9.31 11.27
C TYR A 458 0.15 9.11 12.10
N HIS A 459 1.07 10.07 12.03
CA HIS A 459 2.26 10.14 12.85
C HIS A 459 2.00 11.11 13.99
N GLN A 460 2.28 10.70 15.22
CA GLN A 460 2.16 11.53 16.41
C GLN A 460 3.35 11.32 17.32
N LYS A 461 3.96 12.41 17.77
CA LYS A 461 5.06 12.36 18.71
C LYS A 461 4.93 13.37 19.84
N ASN A 462 5.48 12.98 20.97
CA ASN A 462 5.74 13.87 22.09
C ASN A 462 7.04 13.41 22.74
N MET A 463 8.15 13.99 22.31
CA MET A 463 9.50 13.60 22.70
C MET A 463 10.25 14.81 23.26
N THR A 464 10.79 14.65 24.46
CA THR A 464 11.58 15.67 25.19
C THR A 464 12.94 15.10 25.54
N LYS A 465 13.87 15.93 26.00
CA LYS A 465 15.09 15.46 26.67
C LYS A 465 14.97 15.62 28.19
N ASP A 466 15.47 14.64 28.93
CA ASP A 466 15.64 14.75 30.37
C ASP A 466 16.88 15.58 30.75
N GLU A 467 17.10 15.79 32.05
CA GLU A 467 18.25 16.53 32.59
C GLU A 467 19.61 15.96 32.17
N LYS A 468 19.67 14.69 31.75
CA LYS A 468 20.88 14.01 31.28
C LYS A 468 20.99 14.03 29.75
N GLY A 469 20.10 14.76 29.07
CA GLY A 469 20.03 14.85 27.61
C GLY A 469 19.48 13.61 26.92
N GLN A 470 18.91 12.65 27.67
CA GLN A 470 18.33 11.43 27.11
C GLN A 470 16.90 11.70 26.64
N LEU A 471 16.50 11.09 25.53
CA LEU A 471 15.14 11.20 25.03
C LEU A 471 14.15 10.59 26.03
N ARG A 472 13.00 11.26 26.19
CA ARG A 472 11.87 10.84 27.03
C ARG A 472 10.57 11.19 26.33
N GLY A 473 9.72 10.19 26.12
CA GLY A 473 8.43 10.36 25.44
C GLY A 473 8.15 9.24 24.45
N TYR A 474 7.29 9.52 23.47
CA TYR A 474 6.86 8.54 22.47
C TYR A 474 6.84 9.14 21.06
N ASP A 475 6.95 8.23 20.09
CA ASP A 475 6.77 8.45 18.67
C ASP A 475 5.91 7.31 18.12
N LEU A 476 4.73 7.63 17.58
CA LEU A 476 3.67 6.71 17.21
C LEU A 476 3.32 6.90 15.73
N ILE A 477 3.26 5.81 14.99
CA ILE A 477 2.83 5.75 13.59
C ILE A 477 1.68 4.74 13.53
N VAL A 478 0.47 5.18 13.22
CA VAL A 478 -0.69 4.31 13.02
C VAL A 478 -1.22 4.52 11.63
N GLY A 479 -1.34 3.45 10.85
CA GLY A 479 -1.61 3.59 9.43
C GLY A 479 -2.19 2.36 8.78
N ILE A 480 -2.51 2.53 7.50
CA ILE A 480 -2.92 1.45 6.62
C ILE A 480 -1.68 0.98 5.88
N GLY A 481 -1.47 -0.33 5.85
CA GLY A 481 -0.31 -0.94 5.24
C GLY A 481 -0.65 -2.15 4.40
N SER A 482 0.33 -2.60 3.65
CA SER A 482 0.36 -3.86 2.93
C SER A 482 1.62 -4.63 3.34
N GLY A 483 1.68 -5.91 3.01
CA GLY A 483 2.74 -6.80 3.42
C GLY A 483 2.89 -7.99 2.48
N SER A 484 3.96 -8.73 2.65
CA SER A 484 4.13 -10.02 2.00
C SER A 484 5.00 -10.90 2.87
N THR A 485 4.60 -12.16 3.04
CA THR A 485 5.36 -13.16 3.81
C THR A 485 5.56 -14.40 2.96
N TRP A 486 6.79 -14.87 2.90
CA TRP A 486 7.17 -16.08 2.17
C TRP A 486 8.07 -16.91 3.05
N HIS A 487 7.69 -18.16 3.25
CA HIS A 487 8.52 -19.17 3.88
C HIS A 487 8.56 -20.36 2.93
N ASP A 488 9.72 -20.65 2.35
CA ASP A 488 9.92 -21.80 1.46
C ASP A 488 11.00 -22.70 2.07
N ARG A 489 10.58 -23.92 2.42
CA ARG A 489 11.43 -24.99 2.91
C ARG A 489 11.66 -25.92 1.72
N GLY A 490 12.89 -25.86 1.20
CA GLY A 490 13.28 -26.61 0.01
C GLY A 490 13.00 -28.11 0.14
N GLY A 491 12.83 -28.78 -1.00
CA GLY A 491 12.52 -30.20 -1.11
C GLY A 491 12.35 -30.60 -2.58
N ALA A 492 12.20 -31.90 -2.86
CA ALA A 492 11.77 -32.34 -4.19
C ALA A 492 10.28 -31.98 -4.37
N GLU A 493 9.92 -31.43 -5.55
CA GLU A 493 8.54 -31.06 -5.88
C GLU A 493 7.58 -32.24 -5.60
N LEU A 494 6.45 -31.96 -4.95
CA LEU A 494 5.45 -32.98 -4.54
C LEU A 494 5.91 -34.00 -3.48
N SER A 495 7.13 -33.88 -2.93
CA SER A 495 7.52 -34.69 -1.78
C SER A 495 6.88 -34.17 -0.49
N ASP A 496 6.67 -35.09 0.44
CA ASP A 496 6.28 -34.86 1.84
C ASP A 496 7.28 -34.00 2.64
N LYS A 497 8.45 -33.69 2.05
CA LYS A 497 9.48 -32.83 2.65
C LYS A 497 9.46 -31.40 2.12
N GLU A 498 8.79 -31.14 0.99
CA GLU A 498 8.59 -29.79 0.47
C GLU A 498 7.46 -29.10 1.24
N ASP A 499 7.72 -27.90 1.76
CA ASP A 499 6.71 -27.09 2.42
C ASP A 499 6.95 -25.61 2.12
N PHE A 500 5.89 -24.90 1.75
CA PHE A 500 5.95 -23.46 1.59
C PHE A 500 4.63 -22.79 1.98
N TYR A 501 4.75 -21.57 2.48
CA TYR A 501 3.64 -20.73 2.87
C TYR A 501 3.91 -19.30 2.42
N GLY A 502 3.22 -18.88 1.35
CA GLY A 502 3.30 -17.56 0.78
C GLY A 502 2.03 -16.76 0.98
N THR A 503 2.15 -15.48 1.35
CA THR A 503 1.03 -14.54 1.44
C THR A 503 1.39 -13.22 0.78
N VAL A 504 0.45 -12.70 -0.01
CA VAL A 504 0.38 -11.27 -0.34
C VAL A 504 -0.69 -10.66 0.56
N ASN A 505 -0.25 -9.82 1.49
CA ASN A 505 -1.10 -9.18 2.47
C ASN A 505 -1.72 -7.91 1.82
N ILE A 506 -2.92 -8.05 1.24
CA ILE A 506 -3.55 -7.05 0.36
C ILE A 506 -3.69 -5.69 1.05
N LEU A 507 -4.27 -5.69 2.25
CA LEU A 507 -4.48 -4.48 3.04
C LEU A 507 -4.59 -4.82 4.53
N GLY A 508 -4.11 -3.93 5.39
CA GLY A 508 -4.13 -4.14 6.82
C GLY A 508 -3.96 -2.89 7.64
N ALA A 509 -4.26 -3.01 8.94
CA ALA A 509 -4.00 -1.99 9.92
C ALA A 509 -2.61 -2.21 10.53
N THR A 510 -1.86 -1.14 10.71
CA THR A 510 -0.49 -1.17 11.23
C THR A 510 -0.32 -0.15 12.33
N ALA A 511 0.51 -0.49 13.32
CA ALA A 511 0.94 0.40 14.38
C ALA A 511 2.41 0.19 14.67
N HIS A 512 3.14 1.29 14.81
CA HIS A 512 4.53 1.32 15.25
C HIS A 512 4.65 2.36 16.36
N ALA A 513 5.26 1.97 17.48
CA ALA A 513 5.54 2.85 18.58
C ALA A 513 7.01 2.76 18.98
N ASN A 514 7.62 3.90 19.25
CA ASN A 514 8.94 4.01 19.81
C ASN A 514 8.89 4.90 21.06
N ILE A 515 9.15 4.29 22.22
CA ILE A 515 8.99 4.91 23.54
C ILE A 515 10.36 4.98 24.20
N ASN A 516 10.76 6.18 24.61
CA ASN A 516 11.97 6.39 25.39
C ASN A 516 11.59 6.78 26.83
N TYR A 517 12.11 6.05 27.83
CA TYR A 517 11.83 6.31 29.23
C TYR A 517 12.96 5.82 30.14
N ASN A 518 13.51 6.70 30.99
CA ASN A 518 14.58 6.37 31.95
C ASN A 518 15.76 5.58 31.35
N GLY A 519 16.20 5.99 30.15
CA GLY A 519 17.28 5.35 29.40
C GLY A 519 16.93 4.01 28.74
N PHE A 520 15.68 3.57 28.83
CA PHE A 520 15.15 2.47 28.01
C PHE A 520 14.61 3.02 26.70
N ASN A 521 14.85 2.27 25.62
CA ASN A 521 14.18 2.46 24.33
C ASN A 521 13.36 1.21 24.03
N ILE A 522 12.04 1.38 23.95
CA ILE A 522 11.06 0.32 23.68
C ILE A 522 10.48 0.57 22.29
N ARG A 523 10.69 -0.35 21.36
CA ARG A 523 10.05 -0.33 20.04
C ARG A 523 9.04 -1.45 19.96
N ALA A 524 7.81 -1.11 19.58
CA ALA A 524 6.73 -2.06 19.41
C ALA A 524 6.12 -1.90 18.02
N ASP A 525 5.78 -3.02 17.42
CA ASP A 525 5.30 -3.13 16.06
C ASP A 525 4.13 -4.10 16.00
N PHE A 526 3.08 -3.73 15.28
CA PHE A 526 1.92 -4.58 15.05
C PHE A 526 1.39 -4.34 13.63
N GLY A 527 1.01 -5.42 12.96
CA GLY A 527 0.30 -5.39 11.69
C GLY A 527 -0.67 -6.55 11.61
N ILE A 528 -1.88 -6.30 11.12
CA ILE A 528 -2.88 -7.33 10.80
C ILE A 528 -3.44 -7.08 9.41
N TYR A 529 -3.51 -8.11 8.60
CA TYR A 529 -3.81 -8.01 7.19
C TYR A 529 -4.79 -9.08 6.72
N GLY A 530 -5.54 -8.77 5.66
CA GLY A 530 -6.22 -9.77 4.84
C GLY A 530 -5.30 -10.26 3.72
N ASP A 531 -5.32 -11.57 3.48
CA ASP A 531 -4.32 -12.25 2.66
C ASP A 531 -4.93 -12.89 1.42
N PHE A 532 -4.19 -12.81 0.32
CA PHE A 532 -4.20 -13.80 -0.73
C PHE A 532 -3.00 -14.73 -0.54
N ALA A 533 -3.24 -16.04 -0.48
CA ALA A 533 -2.26 -17.02 -0.04
C ALA A 533 -1.98 -18.09 -1.10
N MET A 534 -0.72 -18.53 -1.15
CA MET A 534 -0.24 -19.66 -1.93
C MET A 534 0.38 -20.66 -0.95
N VAL A 535 -0.33 -21.75 -0.67
CA VAL A 535 0.00 -22.61 0.47
C VAL A 535 0.10 -24.06 0.06
N LYS A 536 1.26 -24.68 0.32
CA LYS A 536 1.40 -26.14 0.24
C LYS A 536 0.43 -26.77 1.24
N ALA A 537 -0.49 -27.60 0.78
CA ALA A 537 -1.46 -28.24 1.66
C ALA A 537 -0.75 -29.22 2.61
N TYR A 538 -0.67 -28.87 3.89
CA TYR A 538 0.13 -29.62 4.86
C TYR A 538 -0.49 -30.98 5.23
N SER A 539 -1.81 -31.12 5.05
CA SER A 539 -2.56 -32.36 5.23
C SER A 539 -2.59 -33.26 4.00
N LEU A 540 -2.04 -32.81 2.85
CA LEU A 540 -2.22 -33.46 1.56
C LEU A 540 -1.77 -34.93 1.56
N GLU A 541 -0.59 -35.22 2.12
CA GLU A 541 -0.03 -36.57 2.03
C GLU A 541 -0.74 -37.58 2.91
N LYS A 542 -1.22 -37.12 4.07
CA LYS A 542 -2.08 -37.89 4.95
C LYS A 542 -3.41 -38.22 4.27
N TYR A 543 -3.97 -37.26 3.52
CA TYR A 543 -5.19 -37.47 2.74
C TYR A 543 -4.98 -38.43 1.56
N ARG A 544 -3.91 -38.23 0.77
CA ARG A 544 -3.55 -39.06 -0.38
C ARG A 544 -3.38 -40.53 0.02
N THR A 545 -2.69 -40.77 1.14
CA THR A 545 -2.48 -42.13 1.68
C THR A 545 -3.79 -42.80 2.08
N ALA A 546 -4.74 -42.05 2.62
CA ALA A 546 -6.01 -42.60 3.12
C ALA A 546 -7.05 -42.86 2.03
N ASN A 547 -7.05 -42.09 0.94
CA ASN A 547 -8.14 -42.10 -0.07
C ASN A 547 -7.70 -42.56 -1.47
N GLY A 548 -6.42 -42.91 -1.66
CA GLY A 548 -5.95 -43.52 -2.91
C GLY A 548 -5.70 -42.54 -4.07
N GLY A 549 -5.76 -41.22 -3.84
CA GLY A 549 -5.44 -40.20 -4.86
C GLY A 549 -6.03 -38.81 -4.57
N ILE A 550 -5.70 -37.84 -5.43
CA ILE A 550 -6.22 -36.46 -5.40
C ILE A 550 -6.83 -36.03 -6.74
N ASP A 551 -7.26 -37.01 -7.55
CA ASP A 551 -7.72 -36.81 -8.94
C ASP A 551 -9.05 -36.05 -9.06
N ASN A 552 -9.70 -35.73 -7.94
CA ASN A 552 -10.91 -34.91 -7.91
C ASN A 552 -10.65 -33.44 -7.53
N GLU A 553 -9.44 -33.12 -7.05
CA GLU A 553 -9.07 -31.75 -6.66
C GLU A 553 -8.87 -30.81 -7.86
N SER A 554 -8.57 -29.54 -7.60
CA SER A 554 -8.26 -28.58 -8.64
C SER A 554 -6.96 -28.89 -9.40
N SER A 555 -6.78 -28.29 -10.57
CA SER A 555 -5.59 -28.50 -11.44
C SER A 555 -4.27 -28.24 -10.70
N VAL A 556 -4.19 -27.13 -9.98
CA VAL A 556 -2.98 -26.74 -9.23
C VAL A 556 -2.72 -27.68 -8.05
N MET A 557 -3.76 -28.13 -7.34
CA MET A 557 -3.63 -29.09 -6.26
C MET A 557 -3.14 -30.45 -6.78
N LYS A 558 -3.72 -30.94 -7.87
CA LYS A 558 -3.33 -32.19 -8.53
C LYS A 558 -1.87 -32.17 -8.98
N ARG A 559 -1.48 -31.11 -9.68
CA ARG A 559 -0.18 -31.02 -10.35
C ARG A 559 0.94 -30.59 -9.41
N LYS A 560 0.66 -29.73 -8.43
CA LYS A 560 1.66 -29.03 -7.61
C LYS A 560 1.47 -29.19 -6.10
N GLY A 561 0.30 -29.65 -5.65
CA GLY A 561 0.03 -29.96 -4.24
C GLY A 561 -0.11 -28.73 -3.34
N TYR A 562 -0.44 -27.58 -3.92
CA TYR A 562 -0.76 -26.35 -3.19
C TYR A 562 -2.12 -25.81 -3.64
N TYR A 563 -2.70 -24.89 -2.87
CA TYR A 563 -3.92 -24.19 -3.23
C TYR A 563 -3.76 -22.67 -3.17
N TRP A 564 -4.61 -21.97 -3.91
CA TRP A 564 -4.87 -20.55 -3.72
C TRP A 564 -5.87 -20.35 -2.58
N GLY A 565 -5.58 -19.41 -1.69
CA GLY A 565 -6.33 -19.23 -0.45
C GLY A 565 -6.63 -17.78 -0.10
N ALA A 566 -7.67 -17.61 0.71
CA ALA A 566 -7.96 -16.36 1.38
C ALA A 566 -7.71 -16.54 2.89
N GLY A 567 -7.19 -15.51 3.53
CA GLY A 567 -6.68 -15.66 4.88
C GLY A 567 -6.43 -14.36 5.62
N ALA A 568 -5.74 -14.48 6.75
CA ALA A 568 -5.27 -13.35 7.51
C ALA A 568 -3.90 -13.63 8.14
N SER A 569 -3.07 -12.60 8.16
CA SER A 569 -1.76 -12.61 8.83
C SER A 569 -1.67 -11.51 9.87
N ALA A 570 -1.10 -11.84 11.02
CA ALA A 570 -0.74 -10.91 12.07
C ALA A 570 0.76 -11.00 12.35
N ILE A 571 1.43 -9.86 12.37
CA ILE A 571 2.86 -9.75 12.70
C ILE A 571 2.99 -8.80 13.89
N ALA A 572 3.72 -9.22 14.91
CA ALA A 572 3.99 -8.43 16.10
C ALA A 572 5.47 -8.48 16.44
N ALA A 573 6.05 -7.35 16.85
CA ALA A 573 7.40 -7.32 17.39
C ALA A 573 7.50 -6.35 18.56
N ILE A 574 8.36 -6.66 19.51
CA ILE A 574 8.73 -5.73 20.58
C ILE A 574 10.21 -5.89 20.89
N SER A 575 10.92 -4.78 21.05
CA SER A 575 12.32 -4.77 21.50
C SER A 575 12.49 -3.74 22.61
N ILE A 576 13.24 -4.11 23.64
CA ILE A 576 13.58 -3.26 24.78
C ILE A 576 15.09 -3.20 24.83
N SER A 577 15.66 -2.00 24.70
CA SER A 577 17.10 -1.78 24.75
C SER A 577 17.49 -0.79 25.85
N LYS A 578 18.63 -1.08 26.50
CA LYS A 578 19.26 -0.20 27.49
C LYS A 578 20.76 -0.45 27.53
N GLY A 579 21.53 0.61 27.32
CA GLY A 579 22.99 0.52 27.25
C GLY A 579 23.44 -0.42 26.14
N ARG A 580 24.15 -1.49 26.50
CA ARG A 580 24.67 -2.49 25.53
C ARG A 580 23.71 -3.64 25.25
N TRP A 581 22.62 -3.75 26.02
CA TRP A 581 21.70 -4.88 25.96
C TRP A 581 20.42 -4.54 25.20
N GLU A 582 19.92 -5.52 24.45
CA GLU A 582 18.61 -5.50 23.82
C GLU A 582 17.96 -6.87 23.98
N VAL A 583 16.70 -6.90 24.39
CA VAL A 583 15.87 -8.10 24.42
C VAL A 583 14.69 -7.86 23.50
N GLY A 584 14.36 -8.82 22.65
CA GLY A 584 13.23 -8.66 21.75
C GLY A 584 12.47 -9.94 21.49
N TYR A 585 11.28 -9.74 20.96
CA TYR A 585 10.35 -10.75 20.50
C TYR A 585 9.84 -10.36 19.11
N TRP A 586 9.71 -11.35 18.24
CA TRP A 586 9.07 -11.24 16.93
C TRP A 586 8.12 -12.43 16.76
N GLY A 587 6.91 -12.17 16.32
CA GLY A 587 5.87 -13.17 16.11
C GLY A 587 5.15 -12.96 14.79
N GLN A 588 4.85 -14.07 14.12
CA GLN A 588 3.96 -14.13 12.95
C GLN A 588 2.91 -15.20 13.19
N HIS A 589 1.66 -14.88 12.89
CA HIS A 589 0.59 -15.84 12.70
C HIS A 589 0.00 -15.63 11.32
N SER A 590 -0.13 -16.70 10.54
CA SER A 590 -0.81 -16.69 9.25
C SER A 590 -1.82 -17.83 9.22
N SER A 591 -2.98 -17.59 8.64
CA SER A 591 -4.04 -18.57 8.40
C SER A 591 -4.58 -18.41 6.99
N ALA A 592 -4.88 -19.51 6.32
CA ALA A 592 -5.44 -19.52 4.97
C ALA A 592 -6.40 -20.68 4.80
N THR A 593 -7.42 -20.47 4.00
CA THR A 593 -8.38 -21.48 3.56
C THR A 593 -8.49 -21.43 2.05
N SER A 594 -8.58 -22.59 1.39
CA SER A 594 -8.71 -22.70 -0.06
C SER A 594 -9.93 -21.95 -0.58
N ILE A 595 -9.78 -21.20 -1.66
CA ILE A 595 -10.89 -20.52 -2.35
C ILE A 595 -11.44 -21.40 -3.47
N ASN A 596 -12.68 -21.12 -3.87
CA ASN A 596 -13.20 -21.69 -5.11
C ASN A 596 -12.56 -20.94 -6.29
N GLU A 597 -11.70 -21.64 -7.01
CA GLU A 597 -10.86 -21.10 -8.06
C GLU A 597 -11.46 -21.37 -9.43
N ARG A 598 -11.55 -20.31 -10.25
CA ARG A 598 -12.03 -20.41 -11.62
C ARG A 598 -10.87 -20.90 -12.49
N ASN A 599 -10.82 -22.21 -12.74
CA ASN A 599 -9.70 -22.86 -13.41
C ASN A 599 -10.09 -23.44 -14.77
N ARG A 600 -9.08 -23.90 -15.52
CA ARG A 600 -9.22 -24.67 -16.76
C ARG A 600 -10.03 -25.96 -16.59
N VAL A 601 -9.89 -26.61 -15.44
CA VAL A 601 -10.61 -27.83 -15.08
C VAL A 601 -11.28 -27.60 -13.73
N GLU A 602 -12.62 -27.66 -13.70
CA GLU A 602 -13.37 -27.56 -12.45
C GLU A 602 -13.04 -28.74 -11.53
N ALA A 603 -12.74 -28.45 -10.26
CA ALA A 603 -12.60 -29.48 -9.24
C ALA A 603 -13.95 -30.20 -9.08
N THR A 604 -13.91 -31.52 -9.05
CA THR A 604 -15.10 -32.35 -8.79
C THR A 604 -15.23 -32.71 -7.32
N SER A 605 -14.18 -32.49 -6.51
CA SER A 605 -14.22 -32.53 -5.05
C SER A 605 -14.74 -31.21 -4.47
N GLY A 606 -15.59 -31.30 -3.44
CA GLY A 606 -15.97 -30.15 -2.60
C GLY A 606 -15.01 -29.93 -1.42
N ASN A 607 -13.76 -30.40 -1.54
CA ASN A 607 -12.83 -30.42 -0.42
C ASN A 607 -12.31 -29.02 -0.11
N THR A 608 -12.25 -28.68 1.18
CA THR A 608 -11.72 -27.40 1.65
C THR A 608 -10.44 -27.64 2.45
N PHE A 609 -9.34 -27.03 2.02
CA PHE A 609 -8.06 -27.08 2.73
C PHE A 609 -7.93 -25.88 3.65
N SER A 610 -7.33 -26.06 4.82
CA SER A 610 -7.08 -24.97 5.75
C SER A 610 -5.78 -25.18 6.49
N ASP A 611 -4.97 -24.13 6.51
CA ASP A 611 -3.60 -24.16 6.98
C ASP A 611 -3.30 -22.97 7.88
N THR A 612 -2.47 -23.20 8.90
CA THR A 612 -1.91 -22.14 9.73
C THR A 612 -0.41 -22.29 9.88
N MET A 613 0.23 -21.14 10.07
CA MET A 613 1.64 -21.02 10.42
C MET A 613 1.79 -20.04 11.58
N HIS A 614 2.49 -20.47 12.63
CA HIS A 614 2.82 -19.65 13.78
C HIS A 614 4.32 -19.67 14.01
N ILE A 615 4.95 -18.51 14.07
CA ILE A 615 6.39 -18.36 14.30
C ILE A 615 6.58 -17.40 15.45
N ASN A 616 7.36 -17.80 16.45
CA ASN A 616 7.64 -17.00 17.63
C ASN A 616 9.13 -17.03 17.89
N ARG A 617 9.79 -15.88 17.81
CA ARG A 617 11.22 -15.73 18.05
C ARG A 617 11.46 -14.79 19.22
N VAL A 618 12.24 -15.25 20.19
CA VAL A 618 12.80 -14.41 21.25
C VAL A 618 14.30 -14.28 21.04
N TYR A 619 14.86 -13.11 21.34
CA TYR A 619 16.28 -12.88 21.19
C TYR A 619 16.85 -11.96 22.26
N VAL A 620 18.13 -12.14 22.56
CA VAL A 620 18.95 -11.28 23.41
C VAL A 620 20.20 -10.90 22.64
N SER A 621 20.47 -9.60 22.59
CA SER A 621 21.60 -9.05 21.86
C SER A 621 22.48 -8.20 22.77
N PHE A 622 23.80 -8.37 22.62
CA PHE A 622 24.82 -7.59 23.31
C PHE A 622 25.67 -6.83 22.30
N SER A 623 25.69 -5.51 22.41
CA SER A 623 26.46 -4.63 21.52
C SER A 623 27.95 -4.71 21.86
N LEU A 624 28.76 -5.29 20.97
CA LEU A 624 30.22 -5.36 21.08
C LEU A 624 30.85 -4.01 20.73
N THR A 625 30.34 -3.36 19.69
CA THR A 625 30.69 -1.99 19.27
C THR A 625 29.41 -1.23 18.90
N LYS A 626 29.53 -0.01 18.37
CA LYS A 626 28.39 0.75 17.84
C LYS A 626 27.69 0.03 16.67
N ASN A 627 28.44 -0.74 15.89
CA ASN A 627 27.96 -1.37 14.66
C ASN A 627 27.89 -2.90 14.76
N LEU A 628 28.42 -3.51 15.81
CA LEU A 628 28.51 -4.96 15.93
C LEU A 628 27.81 -5.45 17.19
N LYS A 629 26.91 -6.43 17.05
CA LYS A 629 26.24 -7.11 18.17
C LYS A 629 26.44 -8.63 18.08
N LEU A 630 26.54 -9.28 19.22
CA LEU A 630 26.32 -10.72 19.34
C LEU A 630 24.86 -10.95 19.73
N GLN A 631 24.16 -11.83 19.03
CA GLN A 631 22.76 -12.14 19.28
C GLN A 631 22.57 -13.64 19.49
N LEU A 632 21.85 -14.00 20.54
CA LEU A 632 21.32 -15.35 20.75
C LEU A 632 19.80 -15.28 20.56
N SER A 633 19.25 -16.18 19.77
CA SER A 633 17.82 -16.26 19.54
C SER A 633 17.30 -17.69 19.60
N HIS A 634 16.05 -17.81 20.05
CA HIS A 634 15.31 -19.05 20.09
C HIS A 634 13.98 -18.85 19.36
N GLU A 635 13.67 -19.74 18.44
CA GLU A 635 12.48 -19.68 17.60
C GLU A 635 11.65 -20.96 17.71
N TYR A 636 10.35 -20.77 17.76
CA TYR A 636 9.34 -21.82 17.82
C TYR A 636 8.37 -21.67 16.64
N ASN A 637 8.36 -22.68 15.76
CA ASN A 637 7.54 -22.70 14.56
C ASN A 637 6.49 -23.81 14.68
N ILE A 638 5.23 -23.48 14.41
CA ILE A 638 4.11 -24.42 14.37
C ILE A 638 3.48 -24.31 13.00
N ARG A 639 3.34 -25.45 12.31
CA ARG A 639 2.63 -25.58 11.05
C ARG A 639 1.48 -26.54 11.25
N THR A 640 0.25 -26.14 10.94
CA THR A 640 -0.90 -27.04 10.95
C THR A 640 -1.61 -26.99 9.61
N GLY A 641 -2.14 -28.13 9.16
CA GLY A 641 -3.05 -28.17 8.03
C GLY A 641 -4.11 -29.23 8.25
N SER A 642 -5.24 -29.01 7.61
CA SER A 642 -6.47 -29.75 7.82
C SER A 642 -7.28 -29.76 6.52
N MET A 643 -8.22 -30.69 6.39
CA MET A 643 -9.07 -30.80 5.22
C MET A 643 -10.50 -31.10 5.67
N ASN A 644 -11.49 -30.37 5.15
CA ASN A 644 -12.91 -30.51 5.52
C ASN A 644 -13.16 -30.37 7.04
N GLY A 645 -12.62 -29.32 7.65
CA GLY A 645 -12.57 -29.18 9.11
C GLY A 645 -11.38 -29.95 9.68
N ASP A 646 -11.53 -30.59 10.84
CA ASP A 646 -10.43 -31.29 11.53
C ASP A 646 -10.09 -32.68 10.94
N ALA A 647 -10.73 -33.07 9.83
CA ALA A 647 -10.36 -34.31 9.16
C ALA A 647 -8.93 -34.20 8.59
N PHE A 648 -8.15 -35.27 8.76
CA PHE A 648 -6.76 -35.35 8.34
C PHE A 648 -5.84 -34.24 8.90
N GLU A 649 -6.12 -33.73 10.11
CA GLU A 649 -5.25 -32.74 10.77
C GLU A 649 -3.81 -33.26 10.86
N THR A 650 -2.87 -32.44 10.40
CA THR A 650 -1.42 -32.66 10.47
C THR A 650 -0.79 -31.47 11.18
N LYS A 651 0.12 -31.73 12.12
CA LYS A 651 0.81 -30.70 12.90
C LYS A 651 2.31 -30.95 12.96
N GLY A 652 3.08 -29.94 12.58
CA GLY A 652 4.54 -29.87 12.72
C GLY A 652 4.92 -28.85 13.77
N ILE A 653 5.94 -29.19 14.56
CA ILE A 653 6.57 -28.29 15.52
C ILE A 653 8.06 -28.31 15.28
N GLU A 654 8.65 -27.12 15.21
CA GLU A 654 10.08 -26.92 15.04
C GLU A 654 10.61 -25.94 16.09
N LYS A 655 11.84 -26.23 16.51
CA LYS A 655 12.58 -25.44 17.50
C LYS A 655 13.95 -25.15 16.94
N ARG A 656 14.30 -23.86 16.87
CA ARG A 656 15.60 -23.39 16.38
C ARG A 656 16.29 -22.54 17.42
N THR A 657 17.58 -22.71 17.57
CA THR A 657 18.43 -21.83 18.38
C THR A 657 19.55 -21.33 17.50
N MET A 658 19.71 -20.01 17.42
CA MET A 658 20.69 -19.37 16.55
C MET A 658 21.59 -18.45 17.36
N GLY A 659 22.90 -18.58 17.14
CA GLY A 659 23.90 -17.61 17.57
C GLY A 659 24.39 -16.83 16.36
N THR A 660 24.16 -15.52 16.33
CA THR A 660 24.47 -14.68 15.17
C THR A 660 25.34 -13.48 15.53
N LEU A 661 26.21 -13.11 14.60
CA LEU A 661 26.94 -11.85 14.61
C LEU A 661 26.18 -10.86 13.72
N VAL A 662 25.73 -9.76 14.32
CA VAL A 662 24.88 -8.76 13.67
C VAL A 662 25.68 -7.49 13.41
N TYR A 663 25.75 -7.07 12.15
CA TYR A 663 26.35 -5.81 11.72
C TYR A 663 25.26 -4.79 11.36
N LYS A 664 25.30 -3.61 11.99
CA LYS A 664 24.34 -2.50 11.81
C LYS A 664 24.97 -1.35 11.00
N PHE A 665 24.25 -0.85 10.00
CA PHE A 665 24.70 0.16 9.03
C PHE A 665 24.46 1.63 9.42
#